data_AF-A0A3R5UJA6-F1
#
_entry.id   AF-A0A3R5UJA6-F1
#
_cell.length_a   1.000
_cell.length_b   1.000
_cell.length_c   1.000
_cell.angle_alpha   90.00
_cell.angle_beta   90.00
_cell.angle_gamma   90.00
#
_symmetry.space_group_name_H-M   'P 1'
#
loop_
_entity.id
_entity.type
_entity.pdbx_description
1 polymer ?
#
loop_
_entity_poly.entity_id
_entity_poly.type
_entity_poly.pdbx_seq_one_letter_code
_entity_poly.pdbx_strand_id
1 'polypeptide(L)'
;MMLSLNLLSSCALQERLYDVPKEPATPDPNTVNLVIDTLNYKDMPRNFRKTTDLTVLQKDKTIDVKGLDKLNISGSQQFSGFNLPLVISGINTKLPTTVIDLRQESHGFINDIPVSWKNLKNDANIGMTREQVLASEKSKLQSIKLNVPITFFNHPNMPVTPTKVQDEEQLTKDKNLNYIRITVTDGKIPTNDMVDYFIQVVKDQPNDTWLHFHCKEGIGRTSTFMIMYDMMKNSKQVSFDNITKRQLTLAGFDENETRLFYNKERTAFLQNFYKYCNENKDNFNIKWSEWIKTITTSNSPFSNYVKNTLKPKQLYVISQDRLSEAEKTMLATLQGVVNSQSAYQIYILSSSQPDYSLWLNDLKSSYGVNFKNVYDPWELVHMFKDYVEGYVLYSGGDNPSINNACSLCGLKNSIAVDKSIEYKVKLHGITKLKGDCRNTNEAWAYENLWNKGLNHSLVIQLQPSKASVLRDYAIMSKALVFYENDPNTTKLREKIFSSMDKNSVCLGWGPDEFVNVSTASKNGVSVVAADWSYNLTVLSSFDSKPLMQKAEDKEIPKEDNVHYVTFMMSDGDNQQWNLGSNYNSQKWFGSTNRGRFHMGWGISPSMYYLAPTVFKKYYDCASNKPFEDYFIVPPSGNGYMYPSKFEKSSLKLYLQQLDNYMKDTDEKYMAVIDDGSFHDNRLWNKFTDKPHMKGIFYLDYHRHDNYHGEIIWSKNKPIVSCRDLLWSGLEDESQLVKNINDRVENGETNVKDPKAYTFVYVHAWSKSMNDVRSAMDMLNKNPKVRVVSPKVFMETIDRNVKR
;
A
#
# COMPACT_ATOMS: atom_id res chain seq x y z
N MET A 1 -24.93 8.12 -64.49
CA MET A 1 -23.78 8.28 -65.41
C MET A 1 -23.34 9.73 -65.28
N MET A 2 -22.20 10.18 -64.75
CA MET A 2 -20.90 9.69 -64.23
C MET A 2 -20.44 10.76 -63.18
N LEU A 3 -20.00 10.47 -61.95
CA LEU A 3 -18.66 10.05 -61.45
C LEU A 3 -17.48 11.02 -61.69
N SER A 4 -17.23 11.91 -60.70
CA SER A 4 -16.08 11.96 -59.74
C SER A 4 -14.59 12.20 -60.10
N LEU A 5 -13.91 12.90 -59.15
CA LEU A 5 -12.48 12.89 -58.68
C LEU A 5 -11.42 13.79 -59.38
N ASN A 6 -10.80 14.79 -58.68
CA ASN A 6 -9.54 14.84 -57.86
C ASN A 6 -8.23 15.03 -58.71
N LEU A 7 -7.09 15.64 -58.32
CA LEU A 7 -6.52 16.26 -57.10
C LEU A 7 -5.20 17.05 -57.45
N LEU A 8 -4.81 17.95 -56.54
CA LEU A 8 -3.65 18.86 -56.30
C LEU A 8 -2.19 18.61 -56.81
N SER A 9 -1.47 19.74 -57.08
CA SER A 9 -0.07 20.03 -56.64
C SER A 9 0.44 21.46 -56.96
N SER A 10 1.48 21.91 -56.22
CA SER A 10 2.39 23.09 -56.39
C SER A 10 1.91 24.44 -55.82
N CYS A 11 2.71 25.44 -55.41
CA CYS A 11 4.09 25.66 -54.92
C CYS A 11 4.21 27.17 -54.54
N ALA A 12 5.18 27.54 -53.69
CA ALA A 12 5.84 28.86 -53.55
C ALA A 12 5.14 30.11 -52.92
N LEU A 13 5.66 30.48 -51.74
CA LEU A 13 6.25 31.77 -51.26
C LEU A 13 5.52 33.15 -51.28
N GLN A 14 5.68 33.82 -50.10
CA GLN A 14 5.63 35.27 -49.74
C GLN A 14 4.26 35.97 -49.70
N GLU A 15 3.91 36.88 -48.75
CA GLU A 15 4.63 37.68 -47.75
C GLU A 15 3.66 38.14 -46.60
N ARG A 16 4.23 38.36 -45.40
CA ARG A 16 3.88 39.30 -44.29
C ARG A 16 2.51 39.25 -43.57
N LEU A 17 2.55 39.26 -42.22
CA LEU A 17 2.08 40.38 -41.35
C LEU A 17 2.23 40.07 -39.83
N TYR A 18 2.83 41.05 -39.12
CA TYR A 18 2.84 41.35 -37.67
C TYR A 18 3.57 40.41 -36.67
N ASP A 19 4.75 40.87 -36.24
CA ASP A 19 5.43 40.46 -35.00
C ASP A 19 4.68 40.97 -33.76
N VAL A 20 4.21 40.04 -32.95
CA VAL A 20 3.82 40.26 -31.55
C VAL A 20 5.07 40.01 -30.68
N PRO A 21 5.39 40.83 -29.68
CA PRO A 21 6.55 40.60 -28.83
C PRO A 21 6.42 39.25 -28.12
N LYS A 22 7.39 38.34 -28.34
CA LYS A 22 7.52 37.11 -27.54
C LYS A 22 7.65 37.49 -26.06
N GLU A 23 6.76 36.96 -25.24
CA GLU A 23 6.93 36.91 -23.79
C GLU A 23 8.34 36.39 -23.44
N PRO A 24 9.00 36.93 -22.40
CA PRO A 24 10.31 36.46 -22.00
C PRO A 24 10.21 34.98 -21.61
N ALA A 25 11.11 34.16 -22.17
CA ALA A 25 11.23 32.75 -21.84
C ALA A 25 11.26 32.56 -20.32
N THR A 26 10.40 31.69 -19.81
CA THR A 26 10.42 31.27 -18.40
C THR A 26 11.82 30.73 -18.08
N PRO A 27 12.52 31.25 -17.06
CA PRO A 27 13.87 30.80 -16.73
C PRO A 27 13.87 29.32 -16.39
N ASP A 28 14.88 28.58 -16.85
CA ASP A 28 15.02 27.15 -16.59
C ASP A 28 15.00 26.91 -15.06
N PRO A 29 14.02 26.13 -14.54
CA PRO A 29 13.84 25.91 -13.11
C PRO A 29 15.04 25.24 -12.43
N ASN A 30 15.93 24.61 -13.19
CA ASN A 30 17.16 23.99 -12.70
C ASN A 30 18.36 24.93 -12.64
N THR A 31 18.22 26.18 -13.14
CA THR A 31 19.31 27.17 -13.09
C THR A 31 19.70 27.45 -11.65
N VAL A 32 20.96 27.19 -11.31
CA VAL A 32 21.51 27.42 -9.97
C VAL A 32 22.12 28.81 -9.89
N ASN A 33 21.63 29.63 -8.97
CA ASN A 33 22.06 31.01 -8.79
C ASN A 33 22.68 31.23 -7.42
N LEU A 34 23.73 32.06 -7.33
CA LEU A 34 24.24 32.55 -6.05
C LEU A 34 23.30 33.61 -5.49
N VAL A 35 22.77 33.39 -4.30
CA VAL A 35 21.81 34.26 -3.62
C VAL A 35 22.25 34.60 -2.20
N ILE A 36 21.81 35.75 -1.70
CA ILE A 36 21.89 36.07 -0.27
C ILE A 36 20.75 35.34 0.46
N ASP A 37 21.06 34.65 1.55
CA ASP A 37 20.07 33.91 2.34
C ASP A 37 19.24 34.83 3.24
N THR A 38 19.89 35.80 3.87
CA THR A 38 19.21 36.80 4.72
C THR A 38 20.02 38.08 4.81
N LEU A 39 19.31 39.22 4.89
CA LEU A 39 19.89 40.54 5.21
C LEU A 39 19.72 40.90 6.70
N ASN A 40 19.23 39.97 7.52
CA ASN A 40 19.12 40.18 8.96
C ASN A 40 20.50 40.00 9.63
N TYR A 41 21.13 41.12 9.97
CA TYR A 41 22.47 41.15 10.57
C TYR A 41 22.51 41.61 12.03
N LYS A 42 21.48 42.33 12.47
CA LYS A 42 21.46 42.98 13.79
C LYS A 42 20.46 42.35 14.76
N ASP A 43 19.47 41.63 14.25
CA ASP A 43 18.45 41.00 15.06
C ASP A 43 18.72 39.50 15.18
N MET A 44 18.09 38.89 16.20
CA MET A 44 18.06 37.44 16.34
C MET A 44 17.58 36.80 15.02
N PRO A 45 18.19 35.71 14.54
CA PRO A 45 17.65 34.96 13.41
C PRO A 45 16.19 34.57 13.66
N ARG A 46 15.38 34.57 12.61
CA ARG A 46 13.96 34.22 12.74
C ARG A 46 13.80 32.81 13.30
N ASN A 47 12.65 32.54 13.89
CA ASN A 47 12.29 31.24 14.43
C ASN A 47 13.30 30.71 15.47
N PHE A 48 14.05 31.60 16.14
CA PHE A 48 14.89 31.24 17.27
C PHE A 48 14.01 30.78 18.43
N ARG A 49 14.23 29.55 18.90
CA ARG A 49 13.59 28.97 20.08
C ARG A 49 14.52 28.01 20.79
N LYS A 50 14.32 27.80 22.09
CA LYS A 50 15.12 26.90 22.92
C LYS A 50 14.26 26.16 23.95
N THR A 51 14.66 24.96 24.32
CA THR A 51 13.87 24.10 25.21
C THR A 51 14.00 24.45 26.69
N THR A 52 14.80 25.44 27.04
CA THR A 52 14.88 26.01 28.40
C THR A 52 14.01 27.25 28.58
N ASP A 53 13.43 27.80 27.50
CA ASP A 53 12.44 28.87 27.57
C ASP A 53 11.06 28.29 27.26
N LEU A 54 10.32 27.96 28.31
CA LEU A 54 9.01 27.31 28.21
C LEU A 54 7.84 28.30 28.29
N THR A 55 8.10 29.61 28.28
CA THR A 55 7.08 30.65 28.46
C THR A 55 5.94 30.54 27.43
N VAL A 56 6.25 30.17 26.19
CA VAL A 56 5.27 29.95 25.12
C VAL A 56 4.38 28.73 25.40
N LEU A 57 4.94 27.67 25.99
CA LEU A 57 4.20 26.43 26.28
C LEU A 57 3.30 26.57 27.51
N GLN A 58 3.67 27.42 28.48
CA GLN A 58 2.87 27.65 29.69
C GLN A 58 1.49 28.26 29.41
N LYS A 59 1.27 28.82 28.20
CA LYS A 59 -0.03 29.34 27.76
C LYS A 59 -1.05 28.23 27.48
N ASP A 60 -0.59 27.01 27.17
CA ASP A 60 -1.45 25.84 26.93
C ASP A 60 -1.14 24.74 27.96
N LYS A 61 -1.99 24.62 29.00
CA LYS A 61 -1.86 23.63 30.08
C LYS A 61 -2.02 22.18 29.62
N THR A 62 -2.42 21.94 28.36
CA THR A 62 -2.54 20.59 27.80
C THR A 62 -1.20 20.03 27.28
N ILE A 63 -0.16 20.86 27.20
CA ILE A 63 1.15 20.45 26.66
C ILE A 63 2.00 19.75 27.72
N ASP A 64 2.41 18.52 27.41
CA ASP A 64 3.34 17.77 28.26
C ASP A 64 4.79 18.27 28.08
N VAL A 65 5.30 18.96 29.10
CA VAL A 65 6.66 19.52 29.15
C VAL A 65 7.69 18.58 29.77
N LYS A 66 7.33 17.35 30.13
CA LYS A 66 8.24 16.41 30.80
C LYS A 66 9.49 16.16 29.95
N GLY A 67 10.66 16.37 30.58
CA GLY A 67 11.98 16.11 29.99
C GLY A 67 12.41 17.10 28.91
N LEU A 68 11.61 18.14 28.63
CA LEU A 68 11.90 19.12 27.59
C LEU A 68 13.04 20.07 28.00
N ASP A 69 13.03 20.52 29.25
CA ASP A 69 14.05 21.36 29.88
C ASP A 69 15.44 20.70 29.91
N LYS A 70 15.49 19.37 29.84
CA LYS A 70 16.73 18.57 29.86
C LYS A 70 17.31 18.28 28.47
N LEU A 71 16.65 18.70 27.40
CA LEU A 71 17.14 18.41 26.05
C LEU A 71 18.41 19.20 25.67
N ASN A 72 18.60 20.39 26.24
CA ASN A 72 19.68 21.31 25.88
C ASN A 72 19.74 21.60 24.37
N ILE A 73 18.59 21.90 23.75
CA ILE A 73 18.52 22.19 22.31
C ILE A 73 17.89 23.55 22.01
N SER A 74 18.27 24.09 20.87
CA SER A 74 17.66 25.27 20.25
C SER A 74 17.58 25.10 18.74
N GLY A 75 16.83 25.98 18.08
CA GLY A 75 16.99 26.10 16.63
C GLY A 75 16.53 27.43 16.07
N SER A 76 16.92 27.74 14.84
CA SER A 76 16.58 28.99 14.15
C SER A 76 16.67 28.90 12.62
N GLN A 77 16.36 30.01 11.95
CA GLN A 77 16.79 30.35 10.59
C GLN A 77 18.32 30.39 10.50
N GLN A 78 18.85 30.32 9.27
CA GLN A 78 20.24 30.64 8.96
C GLN A 78 20.66 31.98 9.60
N PHE A 79 21.76 31.94 10.35
CA PHE A 79 22.42 33.13 10.89
C PHE A 79 23.45 33.69 9.90
N SER A 80 23.81 34.95 10.11
CA SER A 80 24.97 35.63 9.53
C SER A 80 26.14 35.59 10.50
N GLY A 81 27.36 35.87 10.03
CA GLY A 81 28.49 36.04 10.94
C GLY A 81 28.32 37.23 11.90
N PHE A 82 27.46 38.20 11.56
CA PHE A 82 27.15 39.37 12.38
C PHE A 82 26.22 39.05 13.57
N ASN A 83 25.20 38.22 13.38
CA ASN A 83 24.22 37.89 14.43
C ASN A 83 24.41 36.51 15.07
N LEU A 84 25.38 35.69 14.62
CA LEU A 84 25.78 34.48 15.35
C LEU A 84 26.10 34.74 16.85
N PRO A 85 26.80 35.84 17.24
CA PRO A 85 26.98 36.19 18.66
C PRO A 85 25.66 36.37 19.44
N LEU A 86 24.58 36.82 18.78
CA LEU A 86 23.26 36.92 19.40
C LEU A 86 22.64 35.54 19.63
N VAL A 87 22.82 34.60 18.71
CA VAL A 87 22.38 33.20 18.90
C VAL A 87 23.11 32.58 20.11
N ILE A 88 24.43 32.75 20.20
CA ILE A 88 25.24 32.26 21.33
C ILE A 88 24.75 32.87 22.64
N SER A 89 24.55 34.19 22.66
CA SER A 89 24.04 34.91 23.84
C SER A 89 22.61 34.51 24.19
N GLY A 90 21.76 34.24 23.19
CA GLY A 90 20.37 33.83 23.34
C GLY A 90 20.22 32.41 23.88
N ILE A 91 21.13 31.50 23.51
CA ILE A 91 21.23 30.16 24.11
C ILE A 91 21.53 30.30 25.61
N ASN A 92 22.49 31.16 25.97
CA ASN A 92 22.88 31.47 27.36
C ASN A 92 23.19 30.22 28.19
N THR A 93 24.20 29.44 27.77
CA THR A 93 24.64 28.22 28.45
C THR A 93 26.15 28.20 28.65
N LYS A 94 26.60 27.44 29.65
CA LYS A 94 28.03 27.12 29.86
C LYS A 94 28.46 25.83 29.17
N LEU A 95 27.50 25.07 28.61
CA LEU A 95 27.78 23.83 27.89
C LEU A 95 28.48 24.11 26.55
N PRO A 96 29.42 23.25 26.12
CA PRO A 96 29.89 23.24 24.73
C PRO A 96 28.71 23.21 23.77
N THR A 97 28.71 24.09 22.78
CA THR A 97 27.61 24.22 21.81
C THR A 97 28.04 23.67 20.46
N THR A 98 27.23 22.77 19.91
CA THR A 98 27.39 22.19 18.58
C THR A 98 26.30 22.70 17.66
N VAL A 99 26.69 23.34 16.56
CA VAL A 99 25.79 23.73 15.47
C VAL A 99 25.51 22.52 14.59
N ILE A 100 24.23 22.19 14.44
CA ILE A 100 23.74 21.13 13.56
C ILE A 100 23.11 21.80 12.34
N ASP A 101 23.89 21.85 11.26
CA ASP A 101 23.45 22.38 9.97
C ASP A 101 22.73 21.30 9.16
N LEU A 102 21.45 21.53 8.86
CA LEU A 102 20.57 20.58 8.17
C LEU A 102 20.48 20.82 6.64
N ARG A 103 21.31 21.70 6.08
CA ARG A 103 21.15 22.18 4.69
C ARG A 103 21.88 21.28 3.69
N GLN A 104 21.17 20.73 2.70
CA GLN A 104 21.83 20.04 1.57
C GLN A 104 22.32 21.02 0.50
N GLU A 105 21.65 22.15 0.35
CA GLU A 105 22.08 23.20 -0.57
C GLU A 105 23.48 23.72 -0.20
N SER A 106 24.33 23.92 -1.21
CA SER A 106 25.66 24.50 -1.01
C SER A 106 25.52 25.94 -0.52
N HIS A 107 26.24 26.30 0.54
CA HIS A 107 26.20 27.62 1.14
C HIS A 107 27.51 27.97 1.85
N GLY A 108 27.61 29.20 2.31
CA GLY A 108 28.74 29.72 3.08
C GLY A 108 28.58 31.21 3.32
N PHE A 109 29.69 31.91 3.48
CA PHE A 109 29.69 33.32 3.85
C PHE A 109 30.63 34.14 2.99
N ILE A 110 30.17 35.32 2.58
CA ILE A 110 30.96 36.35 1.90
C ILE A 110 30.93 37.59 2.77
N ASN A 111 32.07 37.99 3.34
CA ASN A 111 32.16 39.08 4.32
C ASN A 111 31.12 38.95 5.44
N ASP A 112 30.99 37.73 5.99
CA ASP A 112 30.01 37.37 7.03
C ASP A 112 28.53 37.42 6.60
N ILE A 113 28.23 37.72 5.33
CA ILE A 113 26.90 37.62 4.72
C ILE A 113 26.62 36.16 4.32
N PRO A 114 25.54 35.52 4.80
CA PRO A 114 25.21 34.14 4.45
C PRO A 114 24.67 34.07 3.01
N VAL A 115 25.25 33.17 2.22
CA VAL A 115 24.93 32.99 0.80
C VAL A 115 24.71 31.51 0.49
N SER A 116 23.88 31.21 -0.51
CA SER A 116 23.70 29.85 -1.02
C SER A 116 23.57 29.78 -2.53
N TRP A 117 23.83 28.60 -3.09
CA TRP A 117 23.58 28.29 -4.49
C TRP A 117 22.20 27.63 -4.61
N LYS A 118 21.22 28.43 -5.04
CA LYS A 118 19.80 28.09 -5.05
C LYS A 118 19.26 28.02 -6.48
N ASN A 119 18.59 26.91 -6.80
CA ASN A 119 17.66 26.83 -7.93
C ASN A 119 16.22 27.12 -7.46
N LEU A 120 15.23 27.07 -8.36
CA LEU A 120 13.85 27.47 -8.04
C LEU A 120 13.27 26.74 -6.82
N LYS A 121 13.61 25.45 -6.64
CA LYS A 121 13.10 24.58 -5.56
C LYS A 121 14.04 24.44 -4.37
N ASN A 122 15.20 25.09 -4.39
CA ASN A 122 16.26 24.93 -3.38
C ASN A 122 16.74 23.48 -3.20
N ASP A 123 16.75 22.70 -4.29
CA ASP A 123 17.09 21.28 -4.34
C ASP A 123 18.25 21.00 -5.32
N ALA A 124 19.11 21.99 -5.56
CA ALA A 124 20.21 21.94 -6.54
C ALA A 124 21.19 20.75 -6.36
N ASN A 125 21.27 20.19 -5.15
CA ASN A 125 22.13 19.05 -4.82
C ASN A 125 21.33 17.77 -4.54
N ILE A 126 20.05 17.70 -4.96
CA ILE A 126 19.24 16.50 -4.77
C ILE A 126 19.90 15.27 -5.43
N GLY A 127 19.90 14.14 -4.73
CA GLY A 127 20.53 12.90 -5.18
C GLY A 127 22.05 12.82 -4.96
N MET A 128 22.71 13.88 -4.50
CA MET A 128 24.12 13.83 -4.10
C MET A 128 24.29 13.21 -2.70
N THR A 129 25.39 12.50 -2.48
CA THR A 129 25.81 12.07 -1.14
C THR A 129 26.32 13.26 -0.32
N ARG A 130 26.40 13.09 1.01
CA ARG A 130 26.96 14.12 1.91
C ARG A 130 28.36 14.57 1.47
N GLU A 131 29.24 13.64 1.10
CA GLU A 131 30.61 13.92 0.65
C GLU A 131 30.62 14.73 -0.65
N GLN A 132 29.73 14.40 -1.58
CA GLN A 132 29.58 15.12 -2.84
C GLN A 132 29.05 16.55 -2.62
N VAL A 133 28.08 16.73 -1.72
CA VAL A 133 27.57 18.06 -1.33
C VAL A 133 28.69 18.92 -0.77
N LEU A 134 29.46 18.39 0.18
CA LEU A 134 30.58 19.10 0.81
C LEU A 134 31.68 19.45 -0.20
N ALA A 135 32.02 18.53 -1.10
CA ALA A 135 33.01 18.78 -2.16
C ALA A 135 32.52 19.86 -3.14
N SER A 136 31.23 19.82 -3.52
CA SER A 136 30.61 20.82 -4.39
C SER A 136 30.59 22.20 -3.73
N GLU A 137 30.21 22.28 -2.46
CA GLU A 137 30.20 23.52 -1.66
C GLU A 137 31.60 24.12 -1.56
N LYS A 138 32.60 23.31 -1.22
CA LYS A 138 34.00 23.74 -1.16
C LYS A 138 34.49 24.31 -2.49
N SER A 139 34.22 23.62 -3.60
CA SER A 139 34.59 24.07 -4.95
C SER A 139 33.92 25.40 -5.31
N LYS A 140 32.61 25.52 -5.02
CA LYS A 140 31.82 26.74 -5.25
C LYS A 140 32.35 27.92 -4.45
N LEU A 141 32.66 27.74 -3.16
CA LEU A 141 33.24 28.79 -2.33
C LEU A 141 34.65 29.20 -2.81
N GLN A 142 35.50 28.22 -3.18
CA GLN A 142 36.84 28.48 -3.72
C GLN A 142 36.82 29.20 -5.07
N SER A 143 35.75 29.07 -5.84
CA SER A 143 35.59 29.76 -7.13
C SER A 143 35.37 31.27 -6.99
N ILE A 144 35.00 31.76 -5.79
CA ILE A 144 34.75 33.18 -5.53
C ILE A 144 36.09 33.90 -5.43
N LYS A 145 36.35 34.81 -6.38
CA LYS A 145 37.56 35.63 -6.40
C LYS A 145 37.48 36.74 -5.36
N LEU A 146 38.50 36.82 -4.49
CA LEU A 146 38.64 37.94 -3.57
C LEU A 146 38.95 39.24 -4.34
N ASN A 147 38.49 40.36 -3.78
CA ASN A 147 38.68 41.72 -4.29
C ASN A 147 38.09 41.98 -5.68
N VAL A 148 37.21 41.10 -6.18
CA VAL A 148 36.45 41.29 -7.43
C VAL A 148 34.97 41.45 -7.08
N PRO A 149 34.30 42.56 -7.46
CA PRO A 149 32.88 42.74 -7.21
C PRO A 149 32.03 41.61 -7.81
N ILE A 150 31.09 41.10 -7.03
CA ILE A 150 30.08 40.14 -7.46
C ILE A 150 28.67 40.66 -7.15
N THR A 151 27.69 40.19 -7.90
CA THR A 151 26.27 40.48 -7.67
C THR A 151 25.51 39.21 -7.33
N PHE A 152 24.46 39.34 -6.53
CA PHE A 152 23.60 38.20 -6.17
C PHE A 152 22.33 38.21 -6.99
N PHE A 153 21.84 37.03 -7.37
CA PHE A 153 20.67 36.92 -8.23
C PHE A 153 19.42 37.56 -7.62
N ASN A 154 19.22 37.45 -6.29
CA ASN A 154 18.11 38.08 -5.59
C ASN A 154 18.38 39.54 -5.18
N HIS A 155 19.59 40.05 -5.36
CA HIS A 155 19.99 41.43 -5.05
C HIS A 155 20.99 41.96 -6.10
N PRO A 156 20.58 42.09 -7.38
CA PRO A 156 21.51 42.44 -8.48
C PRO A 156 22.07 43.87 -8.33
N ASN A 157 21.34 44.74 -7.64
CA ASN A 157 21.72 46.14 -7.42
C ASN A 157 22.59 46.36 -6.16
N MET A 158 23.03 45.28 -5.52
CA MET A 158 23.87 45.32 -4.31
C MET A 158 25.19 44.57 -4.58
N PRO A 159 26.13 45.16 -5.34
CA PRO A 159 27.42 44.54 -5.57
C PRO A 159 28.19 44.45 -4.24
N VAL A 160 28.79 43.30 -3.99
CA VAL A 160 29.66 43.06 -2.84
C VAL A 160 31.04 42.69 -3.35
N THR A 161 32.07 43.29 -2.78
CA THR A 161 33.47 42.91 -3.02
C THR A 161 33.90 41.91 -1.95
N PRO A 162 34.07 40.61 -2.27
CA PRO A 162 34.50 39.61 -1.31
C PRO A 162 35.91 39.93 -0.78
N THR A 163 36.05 40.23 0.50
CA THR A 163 37.33 40.33 1.21
C THR A 163 37.58 39.09 2.08
N LYS A 164 36.51 38.37 2.45
CA LYS A 164 36.55 37.10 3.18
C LYS A 164 35.50 36.15 2.60
N VAL A 165 35.89 34.91 2.31
CA VAL A 165 34.98 33.81 1.95
C VAL A 165 35.29 32.64 2.86
N GLN A 166 34.27 32.06 3.49
CA GLN A 166 34.43 30.95 4.42
C GLN A 166 33.19 30.04 4.38
N ASP A 167 33.37 28.77 4.69
CA ASP A 167 32.25 27.86 4.97
C ASP A 167 31.73 28.08 6.40
N GLU A 168 30.63 27.42 6.73
CA GLU A 168 30.01 27.55 8.04
C GLU A 168 30.82 26.87 9.16
N GLU A 169 31.54 25.79 8.84
CA GLU A 169 32.42 25.12 9.79
C GLU A 169 33.54 26.06 10.27
N GLN A 170 34.15 26.83 9.37
CA GLN A 170 35.17 27.82 9.71
C GLN A 170 34.57 28.96 10.54
N LEU A 171 33.41 29.50 10.14
CA LEU A 171 32.76 30.59 10.88
C LEU A 171 32.41 30.18 12.32
N THR A 172 31.90 28.97 12.52
CA THR A 172 31.51 28.44 13.83
C THR A 172 32.73 28.14 14.70
N LYS A 173 33.80 27.58 14.13
CA LYS A 173 35.08 27.38 14.83
C LYS A 173 35.71 28.69 15.29
N ASP A 174 35.66 29.75 14.49
CA ASP A 174 36.12 31.10 14.86
C ASP A 174 35.38 31.66 16.11
N LYS A 175 34.23 31.08 16.46
CA LYS A 175 33.42 31.43 17.64
C LYS A 175 33.46 30.37 18.75
N ASN A 176 34.41 29.43 18.71
CA ASN A 176 34.55 28.32 19.64
C ASN A 176 33.30 27.41 19.72
N LEU A 177 32.61 27.23 18.59
CA LEU A 177 31.50 26.30 18.46
C LEU A 177 31.96 25.03 17.73
N ASN A 178 31.38 23.89 18.10
CA ASN A 178 31.49 22.67 17.31
C ASN A 178 30.50 22.73 16.14
N TYR A 179 30.78 21.96 15.08
CA TYR A 179 29.96 21.97 13.87
C TYR A 179 29.76 20.57 13.31
N ILE A 180 28.52 20.27 12.93
CA ILE A 180 28.13 19.01 12.29
C ILE A 180 27.16 19.33 11.14
N ARG A 181 27.47 18.80 9.96
CA ARG A 181 26.65 18.93 8.76
C ARG A 181 25.85 17.66 8.47
N ILE A 182 24.52 17.76 8.43
CA ILE A 182 23.57 16.70 8.02
C ILE A 182 22.82 17.20 6.78
N THR A 183 23.08 16.61 5.61
CA THR A 183 22.60 17.16 4.34
C THR A 183 21.18 16.71 4.01
N VAL A 184 20.17 17.55 4.31
CA VAL A 184 18.75 17.26 4.02
C VAL A 184 18.17 18.22 2.99
N THR A 185 17.56 17.67 1.93
CA THR A 185 16.93 18.44 0.85
C THR A 185 15.79 19.29 1.39
N ASP A 186 15.66 20.52 0.87
CA ASP A 186 14.60 21.42 1.29
C ASP A 186 13.21 20.87 0.94
N GLY A 187 12.26 21.04 1.86
CA GLY A 187 10.88 20.52 1.71
C GLY A 187 10.70 19.00 1.81
N LYS A 188 11.78 18.21 1.96
CA LYS A 188 11.74 16.73 2.03
C LYS A 188 12.01 16.19 3.44
N ILE A 189 11.82 14.88 3.63
CA ILE A 189 12.28 14.13 4.81
C ILE A 189 13.77 13.75 4.65
N PRO A 190 14.52 13.49 5.73
CA PRO A 190 15.88 12.97 5.62
C PRO A 190 15.90 11.59 4.96
N THR A 191 16.96 11.31 4.20
CA THR A 191 17.22 9.96 3.66
C THR A 191 17.63 9.01 4.79
N ASN A 192 17.45 7.71 4.61
CA ASN A 192 17.72 6.72 5.66
C ASN A 192 19.16 6.76 6.18
N ASP A 193 20.14 7.00 5.31
CA ASP A 193 21.54 7.18 5.67
C ASP A 193 21.78 8.44 6.51
N MET A 194 21.06 9.55 6.24
CA MET A 194 21.14 10.76 7.05
C MET A 194 20.44 10.61 8.41
N VAL A 195 19.40 9.77 8.49
CA VAL A 195 18.79 9.41 9.79
C VAL A 195 19.74 8.57 10.62
N ASP A 196 20.40 7.56 10.02
CA ASP A 196 21.43 6.76 10.70
C ASP A 196 22.58 7.65 11.18
N TYR A 197 23.05 8.56 10.32
CA TYR A 197 24.11 9.50 10.66
C TYR A 197 23.70 10.43 11.81
N PHE A 198 22.47 10.95 11.80
CA PHE A 198 21.94 11.75 12.90
C PHE A 198 21.89 10.99 14.23
N ILE A 199 21.40 9.75 14.21
CA ILE A 199 21.36 8.90 15.41
C ILE A 199 22.78 8.69 15.94
N GLN A 200 23.73 8.39 15.06
CA GLN A 200 25.13 8.21 15.43
C GLN A 200 25.72 9.49 16.04
N VAL A 201 25.48 10.65 15.43
CA VAL A 201 25.85 11.96 15.97
C VAL A 201 25.32 12.12 17.39
N VAL A 202 24.04 11.85 17.62
CA VAL A 202 23.42 12.00 18.95
C VAL A 202 23.98 11.02 19.98
N LYS A 203 24.34 9.79 19.58
CA LYS A 203 24.98 8.79 20.46
C LYS A 203 26.39 9.20 20.86
N ASP A 204 27.13 9.83 19.94
CA ASP A 204 28.53 10.21 20.15
C ASP A 204 28.68 11.55 20.88
N GLN A 205 27.61 12.35 21.00
CA GLN A 205 27.66 13.59 21.78
C GLN A 205 27.74 13.30 23.30
N PRO A 206 28.61 13.99 24.04
CA PRO A 206 28.58 13.99 25.49
C PRO A 206 27.22 14.47 26.02
N ASN A 207 26.77 13.92 27.15
CA ASN A 207 25.51 14.31 27.81
C ASN A 207 25.46 15.82 28.14
N ASP A 208 26.61 16.45 28.34
CA ASP A 208 26.77 17.86 28.70
C ASP A 208 27.03 18.74 27.46
N THR A 209 26.22 18.60 26.41
CA THR A 209 26.35 19.37 25.15
C THR A 209 25.05 20.11 24.83
N TRP A 210 25.16 21.31 24.27
CA TRP A 210 24.03 22.04 23.69
C TRP A 210 23.99 21.88 22.17
N LEU A 211 22.83 21.50 21.61
CA LEU A 211 22.67 21.37 20.15
C LEU A 211 21.83 22.53 19.58
N HIS A 212 22.39 23.25 18.61
CA HIS A 212 21.69 24.29 17.87
C HIS A 212 21.38 23.83 16.45
N PHE A 213 20.11 23.50 16.18
CA PHE A 213 19.65 23.06 14.87
C PHE A 213 19.27 24.26 14.00
N HIS A 214 19.71 24.29 12.75
CA HIS A 214 19.18 25.27 11.80
C HIS A 214 19.04 24.68 10.40
N CYS A 215 18.24 25.36 9.60
CA CYS A 215 18.21 25.19 8.15
C CYS A 215 18.08 26.57 7.53
N LYS A 216 17.67 26.66 6.26
CA LYS A 216 17.49 27.97 5.62
C LYS A 216 16.49 28.86 6.36
N GLU A 217 15.29 28.35 6.66
CA GLU A 217 14.19 29.14 7.26
C GLU A 217 13.94 28.86 8.76
N GLY A 218 14.50 27.78 9.32
CA GLY A 218 14.25 27.40 10.70
C GLY A 218 12.92 26.69 10.98
N ILE A 219 12.19 26.33 9.92
CA ILE A 219 10.83 25.77 9.95
C ILE A 219 10.87 24.24 9.74
N GLY A 220 10.81 23.76 8.49
CA GLY A 220 10.56 22.34 8.18
C GLY A 220 11.64 21.38 8.70
N ARG A 221 12.87 21.49 8.18
CA ARG A 221 14.00 20.64 8.56
C ARG A 221 14.36 20.81 10.04
N THR A 222 14.47 22.05 10.51
CA THR A 222 14.81 22.34 11.92
C THR A 222 13.81 21.75 12.90
N SER A 223 12.50 21.98 12.71
CA SER A 223 11.49 21.38 13.59
C SER A 223 11.46 19.86 13.49
N THR A 224 11.67 19.29 12.29
CA THR A 224 11.76 17.82 12.12
C THR A 224 12.87 17.22 12.99
N PHE A 225 14.07 17.79 12.96
CA PHE A 225 15.20 17.25 13.73
C PHE A 225 15.12 17.55 15.23
N MET A 226 14.55 18.69 15.63
CA MET A 226 14.25 18.95 17.05
C MET A 226 13.23 17.94 17.59
N ILE A 227 12.19 17.60 16.81
CA ILE A 227 11.21 16.54 17.14
C ILE A 227 11.91 15.18 17.23
N MET A 228 12.75 14.83 16.26
CA MET A 228 13.49 13.55 16.29
C MET A 228 14.40 13.45 17.52
N TYR A 229 15.15 14.51 17.85
CA TYR A 229 15.99 14.53 19.05
C TYR A 229 15.17 14.34 20.32
N ASP A 230 14.02 15.03 20.41
CA ASP A 230 13.11 14.90 21.53
C ASP A 230 12.56 13.46 21.67
N MET A 231 12.17 12.83 20.55
CA MET A 231 11.77 11.42 20.53
C MET A 231 12.87 10.49 21.04
N MET A 232 14.12 10.69 20.63
CA MET A 232 15.24 9.87 21.10
C MET A 232 15.44 9.94 22.62
N LYS A 233 15.09 11.06 23.26
CA LYS A 233 15.27 11.26 24.70
C LYS A 233 14.01 10.95 25.53
N ASN A 234 12.82 11.16 24.98
CA ASN A 234 11.57 11.20 25.76
C ASN A 234 10.45 10.27 25.27
N SER A 235 10.60 9.55 24.14
CA SER A 235 9.51 8.71 23.57
C SER A 235 8.97 7.63 24.51
N LYS A 236 9.78 7.13 25.45
CA LYS A 236 9.37 6.13 26.45
C LYS A 236 8.43 6.69 27.51
N GLN A 237 8.30 8.01 27.62
CA GLN A 237 7.56 8.69 28.69
C GLN A 237 6.54 9.71 28.17
N VAL A 238 6.66 10.17 26.92
CA VAL A 238 5.83 11.20 26.32
C VAL A 238 5.34 10.71 24.95
N SER A 239 4.04 10.86 24.68
CA SER A 239 3.43 10.38 23.44
C SER A 239 3.91 11.13 22.19
N PHE A 240 3.77 10.48 21.02
CA PHE A 240 4.06 11.07 19.71
C PHE A 240 3.39 12.43 19.51
N ASP A 241 2.08 12.51 19.80
CA ASP A 241 1.29 13.73 19.61
C ASP A 241 1.78 14.85 20.53
N ASN A 242 2.12 14.54 21.78
CA ASN A 242 2.63 15.54 22.73
C ASN A 242 4.02 16.05 22.36
N ILE A 243 4.94 15.15 21.96
CA ILE A 243 6.28 15.55 21.48
C ILE A 243 6.18 16.44 20.25
N THR A 244 5.32 16.08 19.29
CA THR A 244 5.17 16.87 18.07
C THR A 244 4.51 18.22 18.38
N LYS A 245 3.39 18.21 19.13
CA LYS A 245 2.65 19.43 19.50
C LYS A 245 3.53 20.41 20.27
N ARG A 246 4.32 19.96 21.25
CA ARG A 246 5.16 20.84 22.07
C ARG A 246 6.29 21.49 21.26
N GLN A 247 6.90 20.77 20.33
CA GLN A 247 7.96 21.32 19.47
C GLN A 247 7.42 22.32 18.45
N LEU A 248 6.25 22.06 17.86
CA LEU A 248 5.60 23.01 16.94
C LEU A 248 5.10 24.26 17.68
N THR A 249 4.56 24.09 18.89
CA THR A 249 4.14 25.23 19.73
C THR A 249 5.36 26.07 20.15
N LEU A 250 6.48 25.42 20.49
CA LEU A 250 7.73 26.12 20.82
C LEU A 250 8.31 26.89 19.62
N ALA A 251 8.08 26.40 18.41
CA ALA A 251 8.44 27.10 17.18
C ALA A 251 7.50 28.28 16.85
N GLY A 252 6.40 28.44 17.58
CA GLY A 252 5.43 29.52 17.38
C GLY A 252 4.60 29.37 16.11
N PHE A 253 4.43 28.14 15.60
CA PHE A 253 3.72 27.91 14.34
C PHE A 253 2.24 28.28 14.48
N ASP A 254 1.73 29.02 13.50
CA ASP A 254 0.30 29.24 13.36
C ASP A 254 -0.42 27.97 12.81
N GLU A 255 -1.75 28.04 12.67
CA GLU A 255 -2.54 26.92 12.16
C GLU A 255 -2.12 26.50 10.73
N ASN A 256 -1.74 27.47 9.88
CA ASN A 256 -1.37 27.22 8.50
C ASN A 256 0.03 26.59 8.41
N GLU A 257 0.99 27.10 9.17
CA GLU A 257 2.33 26.53 9.30
C GLU A 257 2.29 25.12 9.89
N THR A 258 1.46 24.91 10.91
CA THR A 258 1.20 23.60 11.49
C THR A 258 0.65 22.65 10.43
N ARG A 259 -0.35 23.07 9.65
CA ARG A 259 -0.93 22.28 8.56
C ARG A 259 0.09 21.95 7.46
N LEU A 260 0.93 22.90 7.07
CA LEU A 260 1.99 22.70 6.06
C LEU A 260 3.11 21.79 6.59
N PHE A 261 3.36 21.82 7.90
CA PHE A 261 4.27 20.91 8.55
C PHE A 261 3.75 19.46 8.50
N TYR A 262 2.46 19.24 8.77
CA TYR A 262 1.83 17.91 8.72
C TYR A 262 1.48 17.46 7.29
N ASN A 263 2.50 17.18 6.46
CA ASN A 263 2.29 16.48 5.20
C ASN A 263 2.37 14.94 5.38
N LYS A 264 1.74 14.18 4.48
CA LYS A 264 1.64 12.71 4.57
C LYS A 264 3.01 12.02 4.74
N GLU A 265 4.02 12.46 3.99
CA GLU A 265 5.37 11.89 3.99
C GLU A 265 6.08 12.12 5.33
N ARG A 266 6.08 13.37 5.82
CA ARG A 266 6.72 13.75 7.09
C ARG A 266 6.01 13.12 8.30
N THR A 267 4.68 13.10 8.30
CA THR A 267 3.91 12.49 9.40
C THR A 267 4.22 10.99 9.52
N ALA A 268 4.18 10.27 8.39
CA ALA A 268 4.51 8.84 8.38
C ALA A 268 5.96 8.58 8.82
N PHE A 269 6.90 9.40 8.34
CA PHE A 269 8.30 9.35 8.76
C PHE A 269 8.45 9.54 10.28
N LEU A 270 7.89 10.60 10.85
CA LEU A 270 8.00 10.91 12.28
C LEU A 270 7.29 9.86 13.16
N GLN A 271 6.16 9.30 12.72
CA GLN A 271 5.48 8.21 13.43
C GLN A 271 6.34 6.94 13.46
N ASN A 272 6.94 6.58 12.34
CA ASN A 272 7.86 5.44 12.26
C ASN A 272 9.11 5.70 13.11
N PHE A 273 9.68 6.92 13.07
CA PHE A 273 10.83 7.29 13.88
C PHE A 273 10.52 7.26 15.38
N TYR A 274 9.33 7.70 15.79
CA TYR A 274 8.85 7.56 17.15
C TYR A 274 8.75 6.09 17.56
N LYS A 275 8.15 5.24 16.73
CA LYS A 275 8.04 3.81 16.97
C LYS A 275 9.42 3.17 17.13
N TYR A 276 10.37 3.50 16.24
CA TYR A 276 11.77 3.08 16.34
C TYR A 276 12.41 3.49 17.67
N CYS A 277 12.25 4.75 18.10
CA CYS A 277 12.78 5.23 19.38
C CYS A 277 12.11 4.55 20.59
N ASN A 278 10.81 4.31 20.53
CA ASN A 278 10.04 3.73 21.63
C ASN A 278 10.32 2.22 21.81
N GLU A 279 10.45 1.49 20.69
CA GLU A 279 10.80 0.07 20.68
C GLU A 279 12.28 -0.17 21.00
N ASN A 280 13.11 0.87 20.97
CA ASN A 280 14.53 0.76 21.20
C ASN A 280 14.86 0.26 22.63
N LYS A 281 15.49 -0.91 22.71
CA LYS A 281 15.99 -1.51 23.96
C LYS A 281 17.51 -1.67 24.01
N ASP A 282 18.19 -1.37 22.91
CA ASP A 282 19.59 -1.72 22.67
C ASP A 282 20.50 -0.49 22.51
N ASN A 283 20.06 0.68 22.95
CA ASN A 283 20.78 1.95 22.79
C ASN A 283 21.06 2.26 21.30
N PHE A 284 20.04 2.08 20.44
CA PHE A 284 20.11 2.34 19.01
C PHE A 284 21.26 1.59 18.32
N ASN A 285 21.44 0.31 18.63
CA ASN A 285 22.44 -0.53 17.96
C ASN A 285 21.93 -1.05 16.62
N ILE A 286 20.65 -1.42 16.52
CA ILE A 286 19.98 -1.62 15.23
C ILE A 286 19.83 -0.25 14.55
N LYS A 287 20.40 -0.11 13.35
CA LYS A 287 20.32 1.13 12.56
C LYS A 287 18.88 1.41 12.13
N TRP A 288 18.52 2.69 11.99
CA TRP A 288 17.23 3.08 11.45
C TRP A 288 17.03 2.50 10.05
N SER A 289 18.04 2.56 9.18
CA SER A 289 17.95 2.02 7.81
C SER A 289 17.71 0.50 7.75
N GLU A 290 18.10 -0.23 8.79
CA GLU A 290 17.85 -1.66 8.95
C GLU A 290 16.47 -1.91 9.56
N TRP A 291 16.11 -1.15 10.59
CA TRP A 291 14.81 -1.26 11.24
C TRP A 291 13.67 -0.84 10.32
N ILE A 292 13.80 0.26 9.57
CA ILE A 292 12.74 0.72 8.67
C ILE A 292 12.52 -0.25 7.52
N LYS A 293 13.51 -1.09 7.17
CA LYS A 293 13.34 -2.20 6.23
C LYS A 293 12.40 -3.26 6.77
N THR A 294 12.40 -3.53 8.07
CA THR A 294 11.45 -4.49 8.67
C THR A 294 10.00 -3.99 8.58
N ILE A 295 9.81 -2.67 8.55
CA ILE A 295 8.51 -2.01 8.36
C ILE A 295 8.19 -1.76 6.87
N THR A 296 9.17 -1.54 6.00
CA THR A 296 8.94 -1.40 4.56
C THR A 296 8.82 -2.74 3.83
N THR A 297 9.26 -3.83 4.46
CA THR A 297 8.79 -5.20 4.12
C THR A 297 7.37 -5.48 4.59
N SER A 298 6.75 -4.55 5.33
CA SER A 298 5.30 -4.50 5.58
C SER A 298 4.65 -3.34 4.83
N ASN A 299 4.56 -3.47 3.50
CA ASN A 299 3.42 -3.03 2.69
C ASN A 299 3.11 -1.53 2.64
N SER A 300 2.13 -1.18 1.80
CA SER A 300 1.33 0.02 2.07
C SER A 300 1.02 0.06 3.57
N PRO A 301 1.16 1.19 4.30
CA PRO A 301 0.90 1.27 5.75
C PRO A 301 -0.55 0.93 6.16
N PHE A 302 -1.34 0.39 5.22
CA PHE A 302 -2.73 0.02 5.34
C PHE A 302 -3.03 -1.42 4.88
N SER A 303 -2.04 -2.28 4.55
CA SER A 303 -2.30 -3.63 4.03
C SER A 303 -1.39 -4.70 4.63
N ASN A 304 -1.92 -5.90 4.90
CA ASN A 304 -1.14 -7.04 5.43
C ASN A 304 -0.44 -7.87 4.35
N TYR A 305 -0.66 -7.56 3.07
CA TYR A 305 -0.11 -8.27 1.92
C TYR A 305 1.31 -7.88 1.53
N VAL A 306 2.29 -8.73 1.84
CA VAL A 306 3.73 -8.59 1.47
C VAL A 306 3.93 -8.45 -0.04
N LYS A 307 4.39 -7.28 -0.47
CA LYS A 307 4.73 -7.02 -1.88
C LYS A 307 6.19 -7.36 -2.18
N ASN A 308 6.43 -7.92 -3.36
CA ASN A 308 7.79 -8.01 -3.86
C ASN A 308 8.32 -6.60 -4.17
N THR A 309 9.52 -6.27 -3.70
CA THR A 309 10.13 -4.95 -3.95
C THR A 309 10.84 -4.87 -5.29
N LEU A 310 11.09 -6.01 -5.94
CA LEU A 310 11.80 -6.09 -7.22
C LEU A 310 10.83 -6.39 -8.37
N LYS A 311 10.71 -5.43 -9.28
CA LYS A 311 9.96 -5.59 -10.54
C LYS A 311 10.75 -6.44 -11.53
N PRO A 312 10.13 -7.43 -12.21
CA PRO A 312 10.81 -8.25 -13.20
C PRO A 312 11.18 -7.44 -14.43
N LYS A 313 12.40 -7.65 -14.95
CA LYS A 313 12.80 -7.24 -16.30
C LYS A 313 12.68 -8.39 -17.30
N GLN A 314 12.94 -9.60 -16.82
CA GLN A 314 12.90 -10.84 -17.60
C GLN A 314 12.28 -11.95 -16.75
N LEU A 315 11.34 -12.70 -17.33
CA LEU A 315 10.75 -13.90 -16.74
C LEU A 315 11.28 -15.15 -17.44
N TYR A 316 11.62 -16.16 -16.65
CA TYR A 316 11.86 -17.53 -17.11
C TYR A 316 10.60 -18.34 -16.84
N VAL A 317 9.92 -18.69 -17.93
CA VAL A 317 8.56 -19.25 -17.90
C VAL A 317 8.63 -20.74 -18.09
N ILE A 318 8.02 -21.50 -17.19
CA ILE A 318 7.98 -22.96 -17.25
C ILE A 318 6.58 -23.47 -16.96
N SER A 319 6.09 -24.43 -17.75
CA SER A 319 4.86 -25.15 -17.43
C SER A 319 5.17 -26.26 -16.43
N GLN A 320 4.36 -26.33 -15.38
CA GLN A 320 4.48 -27.38 -14.37
C GLN A 320 3.74 -28.68 -14.72
N ASP A 321 3.02 -28.72 -15.85
CA ASP A 321 2.09 -29.82 -16.18
C ASP A 321 2.81 -31.17 -16.36
N ARG A 322 4.10 -31.15 -16.69
CA ARG A 322 4.95 -32.34 -16.88
C ARG A 322 5.92 -32.60 -15.73
N LEU A 323 5.87 -31.80 -14.68
CA LEU A 323 6.76 -31.93 -13.53
C LEU A 323 6.19 -32.91 -12.51
N SER A 324 7.07 -33.63 -11.82
CA SER A 324 6.68 -34.38 -10.61
C SER A 324 6.28 -33.44 -9.47
N GLU A 325 5.50 -33.90 -8.50
CA GLU A 325 5.14 -33.09 -7.32
C GLU A 325 6.37 -32.58 -6.54
N ALA A 326 7.44 -33.38 -6.49
CA ALA A 326 8.72 -33.00 -5.90
C ALA A 326 9.37 -31.84 -6.67
N GLU A 327 9.39 -31.89 -8.01
CA GLU A 327 9.93 -30.81 -8.85
C GLU A 327 9.07 -29.55 -8.79
N LYS A 328 7.74 -29.69 -8.73
CA LYS A 328 6.81 -28.57 -8.54
C LYS A 328 7.11 -27.80 -7.24
N THR A 329 7.32 -28.53 -6.14
CA THR A 329 7.63 -27.93 -4.83
C THR A 329 8.99 -27.24 -4.83
N MET A 330 10.01 -27.91 -5.37
CA MET A 330 11.36 -27.34 -5.52
C MET A 330 11.31 -26.04 -6.32
N LEU A 331 10.60 -26.04 -7.44
CA LEU A 331 10.53 -24.90 -8.35
C LEU A 331 9.73 -23.73 -7.74
N ALA A 332 8.60 -24.00 -7.09
CA ALA A 332 7.81 -22.95 -6.43
C ALA A 332 8.58 -22.30 -5.27
N THR A 333 9.31 -23.08 -4.47
CA THR A 333 10.15 -22.51 -3.42
C THR A 333 11.38 -21.78 -3.97
N LEU A 334 11.99 -22.28 -5.06
CA LEU A 334 13.03 -21.55 -5.80
C LEU A 334 12.52 -20.21 -6.32
N GLN A 335 11.32 -20.19 -6.91
CA GLN A 335 10.65 -18.96 -7.35
C GLN A 335 10.53 -17.95 -6.20
N GLY A 336 10.12 -18.40 -5.01
CA GLY A 336 10.01 -17.54 -3.83
C GLY A 336 11.35 -16.92 -3.38
N VAL A 337 12.42 -17.72 -3.38
CA VAL A 337 13.78 -17.24 -3.05
C VAL A 337 14.28 -16.24 -4.10
N VAL A 338 14.21 -16.61 -5.38
CA VAL A 338 14.82 -15.85 -6.49
C VAL A 338 14.09 -14.54 -6.75
N ASN A 339 12.76 -14.57 -6.79
CA ASN A 339 11.98 -13.42 -7.25
C ASN A 339 12.11 -12.22 -6.31
N SER A 340 12.39 -12.47 -5.03
CA SER A 340 12.60 -11.41 -4.04
C SER A 340 14.02 -10.80 -4.07
N GLN A 341 14.94 -11.37 -4.85
CA GLN A 341 16.35 -10.98 -4.89
C GLN A 341 16.87 -10.60 -6.27
N SER A 342 16.11 -10.88 -7.33
CA SER A 342 16.52 -10.65 -8.72
C SER A 342 15.44 -10.01 -9.57
N ALA A 343 15.87 -9.21 -10.56
CA ALA A 343 15.01 -8.73 -11.65
C ALA A 343 14.83 -9.78 -12.78
N TYR A 344 15.56 -10.89 -12.69
CA TYR A 344 15.45 -12.07 -13.55
C TYR A 344 14.71 -13.14 -12.74
N GLN A 345 13.42 -13.31 -13.03
CA GLN A 345 12.48 -13.99 -12.14
C GLN A 345 11.89 -15.24 -12.79
N ILE A 346 11.38 -16.17 -11.98
CA ILE A 346 10.69 -17.37 -12.42
C ILE A 346 9.18 -17.12 -12.46
N TYR A 347 8.51 -17.63 -13.50
CA TYR A 347 7.06 -17.62 -13.64
C TYR A 347 6.57 -19.02 -14.05
N ILE A 348 5.62 -19.56 -13.30
CA ILE A 348 5.15 -20.94 -13.44
C ILE A 348 3.74 -20.94 -14.04
N LEU A 349 3.54 -21.68 -15.13
CA LEU A 349 2.24 -21.89 -15.75
C LEU A 349 1.65 -23.24 -15.34
N SER A 350 0.32 -23.30 -15.26
CA SER A 350 -0.44 -24.56 -15.18
C SER A 350 -1.61 -24.50 -16.16
N SER A 351 -1.81 -25.58 -16.89
CA SER A 351 -2.99 -25.77 -17.74
C SER A 351 -4.31 -25.71 -16.97
N SER A 352 -4.31 -26.01 -15.66
CA SER A 352 -5.49 -25.94 -14.79
C SER A 352 -5.93 -24.51 -14.46
N GLN A 353 -5.05 -23.52 -14.62
CA GLN A 353 -5.31 -22.10 -14.36
C GLN A 353 -4.88 -21.26 -15.58
N PRO A 354 -5.63 -21.33 -16.70
CA PRO A 354 -5.20 -20.81 -17.99
C PRO A 354 -4.96 -19.29 -18.02
N ASP A 355 -5.64 -18.52 -17.17
CA ASP A 355 -5.56 -17.05 -17.18
C ASP A 355 -4.15 -16.53 -16.81
N TYR A 356 -3.31 -17.31 -16.11
CA TYR A 356 -1.92 -16.93 -15.85
C TYR A 356 -1.08 -16.73 -17.12
N SER A 357 -1.45 -17.36 -18.23
CA SER A 357 -0.83 -17.12 -19.53
C SER A 357 -1.21 -15.75 -20.10
N LEU A 358 -2.42 -15.27 -19.81
CA LEU A 358 -2.89 -13.95 -20.19
C LEU A 358 -2.19 -12.86 -19.38
N TRP A 359 -2.02 -13.08 -18.08
CA TRP A 359 -1.27 -12.15 -17.23
C TRP A 359 0.19 -12.04 -17.67
N LEU A 360 0.82 -13.16 -17.99
CA LEU A 360 2.18 -13.16 -18.55
C LEU A 360 2.27 -12.32 -19.84
N ASN A 361 1.30 -12.47 -20.75
CA ASN A 361 1.24 -11.71 -21.98
C ASN A 361 0.98 -10.22 -21.73
N ASP A 362 0.13 -9.88 -20.76
CA ASP A 362 -0.14 -8.50 -20.36
C ASP A 362 1.09 -7.83 -19.71
N LEU A 363 1.83 -8.55 -18.88
CA LEU A 363 3.12 -8.08 -18.34
C LEU A 363 4.11 -7.73 -19.47
N LYS A 364 4.12 -8.52 -20.55
CA LYS A 364 4.95 -8.24 -21.72
C LYS A 364 4.46 -7.02 -22.50
N SER A 365 3.20 -6.97 -22.87
CA SER A 365 2.67 -5.93 -23.76
C SER A 365 2.45 -4.59 -23.07
N SER A 366 2.01 -4.60 -21.81
CA SER A 366 1.59 -3.41 -21.08
C SER A 366 2.64 -2.88 -20.09
N TYR A 367 3.59 -3.73 -19.67
CA TYR A 367 4.57 -3.39 -18.62
C TYR A 367 6.02 -3.62 -19.02
N GLY A 368 6.29 -3.99 -20.27
CA GLY A 368 7.65 -4.12 -20.81
C GLY A 368 8.47 -5.27 -20.22
N VAL A 369 7.81 -6.28 -19.64
CA VAL A 369 8.47 -7.45 -19.05
C VAL A 369 8.74 -8.49 -20.13
N ASN A 370 10.01 -8.76 -20.44
CA ASN A 370 10.34 -9.81 -21.39
C ASN A 370 10.20 -11.19 -20.75
N PHE A 371 9.98 -12.23 -21.56
CA PHE A 371 9.99 -13.59 -21.06
C PHE A 371 10.64 -14.58 -22.02
N LYS A 372 11.19 -15.66 -21.46
CA LYS A 372 11.82 -16.78 -22.18
C LYS A 372 11.27 -18.08 -21.60
N ASN A 373 10.84 -18.98 -22.47
CA ASN A 373 10.39 -20.30 -22.06
C ASN A 373 11.58 -21.19 -21.68
N VAL A 374 11.41 -21.94 -20.60
CA VAL A 374 12.31 -22.98 -20.10
C VAL A 374 11.50 -24.26 -19.93
N TYR A 375 12.09 -25.39 -20.31
CA TYR A 375 11.41 -26.69 -20.34
C TYR A 375 11.95 -27.66 -19.31
N ASP A 376 13.23 -27.52 -18.94
CA ASP A 376 13.88 -28.32 -17.91
C ASP A 376 13.95 -27.51 -16.60
N PRO A 377 13.30 -27.94 -15.49
CA PRO A 377 13.38 -27.23 -14.22
C PRO A 377 14.82 -27.17 -13.68
N TRP A 378 15.69 -28.10 -14.08
CA TRP A 378 17.07 -28.17 -13.60
C TRP A 378 17.97 -27.10 -14.23
N GLU A 379 17.61 -26.55 -15.40
CA GLU A 379 18.23 -25.34 -15.95
C GLU A 379 17.99 -24.13 -15.03
N LEU A 380 16.78 -24.00 -14.47
CA LEU A 380 16.45 -22.92 -13.54
C LEU A 380 17.22 -23.08 -12.22
N VAL A 381 17.32 -24.30 -11.70
CA VAL A 381 18.15 -24.58 -10.52
C VAL A 381 19.60 -24.18 -10.78
N HIS A 382 20.17 -24.59 -11.92
CA HIS A 382 21.55 -24.26 -12.27
C HIS A 382 21.78 -22.75 -12.41
N MET A 383 20.83 -22.05 -13.03
CA MET A 383 20.89 -20.60 -13.26
C MET A 383 20.81 -19.79 -11.96
N PHE A 384 20.03 -20.26 -10.99
CA PHE A 384 19.68 -19.49 -9.80
C PHE A 384 20.23 -20.03 -8.48
N LYS A 385 21.01 -21.12 -8.49
CA LYS A 385 21.58 -21.74 -7.28
C LYS A 385 22.31 -20.75 -6.37
N ASP A 386 22.94 -19.71 -6.91
CA ASP A 386 23.73 -18.75 -6.14
C ASP A 386 22.86 -17.79 -5.30
N TYR A 387 21.55 -17.72 -5.56
CA TYR A 387 20.58 -17.01 -4.72
C TYR A 387 20.10 -17.84 -3.53
N VAL A 388 20.42 -19.13 -3.51
CA VAL A 388 19.90 -20.12 -2.55
C VAL A 388 21.01 -20.55 -1.60
N GLU A 389 20.81 -20.43 -0.30
CA GLU A 389 21.83 -20.82 0.68
C GLU A 389 21.90 -22.33 0.94
N GLY A 390 20.89 -23.09 0.54
CA GLY A 390 20.79 -24.53 0.72
C GLY A 390 19.37 -25.06 0.52
N TYR A 391 19.09 -26.24 1.08
CA TYR A 391 17.78 -26.88 0.98
C TYR A 391 17.29 -27.43 2.33
N VAL A 392 15.98 -27.59 2.47
CA VAL A 392 15.33 -28.23 3.62
C VAL A 392 14.61 -29.49 3.15
N LEU A 393 14.86 -30.61 3.82
CA LEU A 393 14.23 -31.88 3.48
C LEU A 393 12.81 -31.98 4.03
N TYR A 394 11.92 -32.55 3.23
CA TYR A 394 10.58 -32.97 3.65
C TYR A 394 10.22 -34.34 3.07
N SER A 395 9.10 -34.89 3.53
CA SER A 395 8.51 -36.13 3.05
C SER A 395 7.30 -35.82 2.18
N GLY A 396 7.27 -36.30 0.94
CA GLY A 396 6.18 -36.07 0.00
C GLY A 396 4.86 -36.76 0.35
N GLY A 397 3.87 -36.59 -0.53
CA GLY A 397 2.49 -36.99 -0.29
C GLY A 397 1.75 -35.96 0.58
N ASP A 398 0.65 -36.37 1.21
CA ASP A 398 -0.15 -35.51 2.10
C ASP A 398 0.45 -35.42 3.51
N ASN A 399 1.74 -35.09 3.60
CA ASN A 399 2.50 -35.06 4.85
C ASN A 399 2.81 -33.60 5.27
N PRO A 400 2.52 -33.19 6.52
CA PRO A 400 2.67 -31.81 6.96
C PRO A 400 4.10 -31.26 6.88
N SER A 401 5.12 -32.12 6.80
CA SER A 401 6.53 -31.73 6.69
C SER A 401 6.82 -30.78 5.53
N ILE A 402 6.06 -30.83 4.43
CA ILE A 402 6.22 -29.89 3.31
C ILE A 402 5.93 -28.43 3.72
N ASN A 403 4.91 -28.22 4.54
CA ASN A 403 4.52 -26.91 5.05
C ASN A 403 5.54 -26.39 6.08
N ASN A 404 6.01 -27.30 6.94
CA ASN A 404 7.09 -27.00 7.88
C ASN A 404 8.39 -26.61 7.16
N ALA A 405 8.75 -27.36 6.12
CA ALA A 405 9.93 -27.07 5.31
C ALA A 405 9.80 -25.72 4.59
N CYS A 406 8.64 -25.39 4.02
CA CYS A 406 8.41 -24.09 3.40
C CYS A 406 8.55 -22.94 4.39
N SER A 407 7.98 -23.07 5.59
CA SER A 407 8.10 -22.07 6.65
C SER A 407 9.57 -21.86 7.06
N LEU A 408 10.33 -22.95 7.22
CA LEU A 408 11.76 -22.88 7.53
C LEU A 408 12.57 -22.25 6.38
N CYS A 409 12.22 -22.58 5.13
CA CYS A 409 12.88 -22.05 3.95
C CYS A 409 12.81 -20.53 3.84
N GLY A 410 11.67 -19.92 4.19
CA GLY A 410 11.53 -18.46 4.25
C GLY A 410 12.49 -17.79 5.23
N LEU A 411 12.88 -18.48 6.31
CA LEU A 411 13.83 -17.97 7.31
C LEU A 411 15.29 -18.23 6.96
N LYS A 412 15.56 -19.25 6.14
CA LYS A 412 16.92 -19.75 5.84
C LYS A 412 17.40 -19.44 4.43
N ASN A 413 16.61 -18.71 3.65
CA ASN A 413 16.87 -18.43 2.23
C ASN A 413 17.21 -19.72 1.47
N SER A 414 16.38 -20.75 1.62
CA SER A 414 16.58 -22.10 1.10
C SER A 414 15.35 -22.60 0.33
N ILE A 415 15.50 -23.70 -0.39
CA ILE A 415 14.39 -24.36 -1.12
C ILE A 415 13.92 -25.64 -0.41
N ALA A 416 12.63 -25.96 -0.54
CA ALA A 416 12.08 -27.21 0.01
C ALA A 416 12.29 -28.35 -0.98
N VAL A 417 12.83 -29.47 -0.52
CA VAL A 417 13.27 -30.59 -1.37
C VAL A 417 12.74 -31.91 -0.81
N ASP A 418 12.01 -32.63 -1.64
CA ASP A 418 11.58 -33.99 -1.31
C ASP A 418 12.79 -34.92 -1.30
N LYS A 419 12.82 -35.88 -0.37
CA LYS A 419 13.88 -36.88 -0.25
C LYS A 419 14.19 -37.58 -1.59
N SER A 420 13.19 -37.84 -2.43
CA SER A 420 13.35 -38.55 -3.71
C SER A 420 14.23 -37.81 -4.73
N ILE A 421 14.33 -36.49 -4.64
CA ILE A 421 15.10 -35.66 -5.59
C ILE A 421 16.34 -34.99 -4.95
N GLU A 422 16.63 -35.26 -3.67
CA GLU A 422 17.76 -34.66 -2.94
C GLU A 422 19.10 -34.83 -3.68
N TYR A 423 19.37 -36.04 -4.17
CA TYR A 423 20.62 -36.32 -4.88
C TYR A 423 20.76 -35.45 -6.13
N LYS A 424 19.65 -35.18 -6.84
CA LYS A 424 19.64 -34.39 -8.06
C LYS A 424 19.82 -32.90 -7.75
N VAL A 425 19.21 -32.39 -6.69
CA VAL A 425 19.45 -31.02 -6.19
C VAL A 425 20.93 -30.79 -5.85
N LYS A 426 21.57 -31.77 -5.20
CA LYS A 426 23.02 -31.73 -4.91
C LYS A 426 23.86 -31.71 -6.19
N LEU A 427 23.53 -32.56 -7.17
CA LEU A 427 24.22 -32.60 -8.46
C LEU A 427 24.13 -31.26 -9.22
N HIS A 428 23.02 -30.54 -9.08
CA HIS A 428 22.84 -29.22 -9.70
C HIS A 428 23.40 -28.05 -8.87
N GLY A 429 24.13 -28.32 -7.79
CA GLY A 429 24.97 -27.36 -7.09
C GLY A 429 24.43 -26.82 -5.76
N ILE A 430 23.21 -27.21 -5.34
CA ILE A 430 22.65 -26.83 -4.04
C ILE A 430 22.95 -27.97 -3.05
N THR A 431 24.08 -27.88 -2.37
CA THR A 431 24.64 -29.01 -1.59
C THR A 431 24.43 -28.93 -0.09
N LYS A 432 24.08 -27.75 0.44
CA LYS A 432 23.99 -27.49 1.89
C LYS A 432 22.60 -27.84 2.43
N LEU A 433 22.53 -28.81 3.34
CA LEU A 433 21.32 -29.09 4.13
C LEU A 433 21.14 -28.01 5.21
N LYS A 434 20.02 -27.28 5.18
CA LYS A 434 19.68 -26.20 6.12
C LYS A 434 18.65 -26.61 7.17
N GLY A 435 18.00 -27.76 6.99
CA GLY A 435 17.05 -28.34 7.94
C GLY A 435 16.46 -29.65 7.42
N ASP A 436 15.89 -30.44 8.32
CA ASP A 436 15.21 -31.69 8.00
C ASP A 436 13.87 -31.75 8.73
N CYS A 437 12.78 -31.64 7.99
CA CYS A 437 11.42 -31.64 8.49
C CYS A 437 10.72 -33.00 8.31
N ARG A 438 11.38 -34.04 7.78
CA ARG A 438 10.72 -35.32 7.41
C ARG A 438 9.95 -36.00 8.55
N ASN A 439 10.39 -35.78 9.80
CA ASN A 439 9.80 -36.35 11.01
C ASN A 439 9.06 -35.31 11.86
N THR A 440 8.47 -34.29 11.23
CA THR A 440 7.72 -33.21 11.91
C THR A 440 6.22 -33.38 11.72
N ASN A 441 5.44 -33.00 12.73
CA ASN A 441 3.98 -32.96 12.69
C ASN A 441 3.47 -31.58 12.22
N GLU A 442 2.16 -31.44 12.06
CA GLU A 442 1.49 -30.22 11.59
C GLU A 442 1.71 -28.98 12.48
N ALA A 443 2.02 -29.15 13.76
CA ALA A 443 2.24 -28.05 14.70
C ALA A 443 3.70 -27.57 14.75
N TRP A 444 4.65 -28.37 14.23
CA TRP A 444 6.07 -28.17 14.46
C TRP A 444 6.57 -26.79 14.06
N ALA A 445 6.19 -26.28 12.88
CA ALA A 445 6.66 -24.97 12.43
C ALA A 445 6.17 -23.84 13.34
N TYR A 446 4.91 -23.87 13.77
CA TYR A 446 4.41 -22.87 14.71
C TYR A 446 5.21 -22.92 16.02
N GLU A 447 5.36 -24.11 16.61
CA GLU A 447 6.03 -24.29 17.90
C GLU A 447 7.52 -23.91 17.87
N ASN A 448 8.19 -24.14 16.74
CA ASN A 448 9.64 -23.99 16.64
C ASN A 448 10.10 -22.72 15.90
N LEU A 449 9.25 -22.11 15.07
CA LEU A 449 9.64 -21.04 14.15
C LEU A 449 8.84 -19.73 14.30
N TRP A 450 7.65 -19.73 14.93
CA TRP A 450 6.78 -18.54 14.99
C TRP A 450 7.51 -17.28 15.46
N ASN A 451 8.28 -17.37 16.53
CA ASN A 451 9.03 -16.26 17.11
C ASN A 451 10.46 -16.10 16.55
N LYS A 452 10.78 -16.73 15.41
CA LYS A 452 12.11 -16.69 14.77
C LYS A 452 12.14 -15.84 13.49
N GLY A 453 11.21 -14.90 13.35
CA GLY A 453 11.14 -13.97 12.23
C GLY A 453 10.13 -14.34 11.14
N LEU A 454 9.16 -15.22 11.44
CA LEU A 454 7.99 -15.40 10.58
C LEU A 454 7.07 -14.19 10.68
N ASN A 455 6.26 -13.98 9.65
CA ASN A 455 5.26 -12.92 9.59
C ASN A 455 4.11 -13.20 10.58
N HIS A 456 3.75 -12.21 11.38
CA HIS A 456 2.68 -12.31 12.38
C HIS A 456 1.35 -11.71 11.90
N SER A 457 1.35 -10.97 10.80
CA SER A 457 0.16 -10.37 10.19
C SER A 457 -0.39 -11.16 8.99
N LEU A 458 0.39 -12.13 8.48
CA LEU A 458 0.03 -12.97 7.33
C LEU A 458 0.49 -14.41 7.51
N VAL A 459 -0.45 -15.35 7.39
CA VAL A 459 -0.21 -16.80 7.38
C VAL A 459 -0.82 -17.44 6.14
N ILE A 460 -0.41 -18.69 5.85
CA ILE A 460 -0.93 -19.47 4.74
C ILE A 460 -1.49 -20.80 5.27
N GLN A 461 -2.77 -21.05 5.00
CA GLN A 461 -3.44 -22.31 5.30
C GLN A 461 -3.52 -23.15 4.01
N LEU A 462 -2.69 -24.18 3.90
CA LEU A 462 -2.51 -24.92 2.65
C LEU A 462 -2.39 -26.42 2.86
N GLN A 463 -3.29 -27.18 2.24
CA GLN A 463 -3.25 -28.65 2.30
C GLN A 463 -1.89 -29.20 1.81
N PRO A 464 -1.24 -30.13 2.54
CA PRO A 464 0.08 -30.64 2.19
C PRO A 464 0.20 -31.23 0.78
N SER A 465 -0.86 -31.87 0.28
CA SER A 465 -0.94 -32.42 -1.09
C SER A 465 -0.77 -31.38 -2.21
N LYS A 466 -0.84 -30.07 -1.91
CA LYS A 466 -0.66 -28.99 -2.89
C LYS A 466 0.83 -28.68 -3.10
N ALA A 467 1.45 -29.16 -4.16
CA ALA A 467 2.90 -29.06 -4.32
C ALA A 467 3.45 -27.65 -4.62
N SER A 468 2.74 -26.76 -5.31
CA SER A 468 3.35 -25.52 -5.85
C SER A 468 2.64 -24.21 -5.49
N VAL A 469 1.30 -24.21 -5.47
CA VAL A 469 0.45 -23.04 -5.18
C VAL A 469 0.85 -22.35 -3.87
N LEU A 470 0.82 -21.02 -3.84
CA LEU A 470 1.22 -20.14 -2.72
C LEU A 470 2.64 -20.33 -2.16
N ARG A 471 3.38 -21.39 -2.49
CA ARG A 471 4.67 -21.67 -1.85
C ARG A 471 5.72 -20.64 -2.22
N ASP A 472 5.68 -20.09 -3.44
CA ASP A 472 6.55 -18.97 -3.84
C ASP A 472 6.35 -17.77 -2.91
N TYR A 473 5.09 -17.40 -2.70
CA TYR A 473 4.71 -16.30 -1.85
C TYR A 473 5.00 -16.58 -0.37
N ALA A 474 4.79 -17.81 0.10
CA ALA A 474 5.12 -18.23 1.46
C ALA A 474 6.58 -17.97 1.81
N ILE A 475 7.51 -18.36 0.92
CA ILE A 475 8.93 -18.12 1.12
C ILE A 475 9.23 -16.62 1.17
N MET A 476 8.77 -15.86 0.18
CA MET A 476 9.05 -14.41 0.09
C MET A 476 8.50 -13.65 1.30
N SER A 477 7.27 -13.95 1.69
CA SER A 477 6.56 -13.27 2.77
C SER A 477 6.96 -13.75 4.17
N LYS A 478 7.79 -14.80 4.27
CA LYS A 478 8.12 -15.50 5.51
C LYS A 478 6.87 -15.91 6.28
N ALA A 479 5.84 -16.36 5.56
CA ALA A 479 4.59 -16.80 6.15
C ALA A 479 4.77 -18.15 6.86
N LEU A 480 4.08 -18.33 7.99
CA LEU A 480 3.83 -19.66 8.50
C LEU A 480 2.87 -20.37 7.54
N VAL A 481 3.28 -21.54 7.04
CA VAL A 481 2.42 -22.45 6.28
C VAL A 481 1.94 -23.56 7.21
N PHE A 482 0.63 -23.75 7.32
CA PHE A 482 0.04 -24.77 8.19
C PHE A 482 -1.21 -25.37 7.54
N TYR A 483 -1.66 -26.51 8.07
CA TYR A 483 -2.95 -27.08 7.70
C TYR A 483 -3.44 -28.02 8.80
N GLU A 484 -4.72 -27.93 9.11
CA GLU A 484 -5.41 -28.82 10.05
C GLU A 484 -6.56 -29.46 9.27
N ASN A 485 -6.44 -30.76 8.98
CA ASN A 485 -7.29 -31.44 8.00
C ASN A 485 -8.70 -31.78 8.51
N ASP A 486 -8.85 -32.01 9.82
CA ASP A 486 -10.14 -32.38 10.39
C ASP A 486 -11.04 -31.14 10.51
N PRO A 487 -12.21 -31.10 9.85
CA PRO A 487 -13.16 -29.99 9.98
C PRO A 487 -13.77 -29.87 11.39
N ASN A 488 -13.71 -30.93 12.21
CA ASN A 488 -14.23 -30.92 13.59
C ASN A 488 -13.21 -30.42 14.62
N THR A 489 -11.96 -30.18 14.20
CA THR A 489 -10.88 -29.75 15.08
C THR A 489 -10.36 -28.37 14.66
N THR A 490 -10.29 -27.44 15.63
CA THR A 490 -9.79 -26.07 15.45
C THR A 490 -8.52 -25.77 16.26
N LYS A 491 -7.97 -26.74 16.99
CA LYS A 491 -6.96 -26.51 18.03
C LYS A 491 -5.72 -25.81 17.49
N LEU A 492 -5.16 -26.30 16.38
CA LEU A 492 -3.95 -25.72 15.79
C LEU A 492 -4.28 -24.37 15.14
N ARG A 493 -5.32 -24.31 14.31
CA ARG A 493 -5.64 -23.08 13.57
C ARG A 493 -6.06 -21.93 14.50
N GLU A 494 -6.83 -22.21 15.56
CA GLU A 494 -7.23 -21.23 16.55
C GLU A 494 -6.02 -20.73 17.36
N LYS A 495 -5.10 -21.63 17.72
CA LYS A 495 -3.83 -21.25 18.37
C LYS A 495 -2.99 -20.33 17.48
N ILE A 496 -2.90 -20.62 16.18
CA ILE A 496 -2.19 -19.78 15.22
C ILE A 496 -2.90 -18.42 15.10
N PHE A 497 -4.19 -18.39 14.78
CA PHE A 497 -4.93 -17.14 14.55
C PHE A 497 -4.96 -16.24 15.78
N SER A 498 -5.13 -16.80 16.99
CA SER A 498 -5.07 -16.03 18.23
C SER A 498 -3.69 -15.44 18.55
N SER A 499 -2.62 -15.97 17.93
CA SER A 499 -1.25 -15.50 18.09
C SER A 499 -0.84 -14.45 17.06
N MET A 500 -1.69 -14.17 16.07
CA MET A 500 -1.41 -13.19 15.02
C MET A 500 -1.60 -11.76 15.52
N ASP A 501 -1.04 -10.81 14.78
CA ASP A 501 -1.31 -9.39 14.98
C ASP A 501 -2.79 -9.08 14.76
N LYS A 502 -3.25 -7.94 15.27
CA LYS A 502 -4.63 -7.48 15.04
C LYS A 502 -4.85 -7.16 13.58
N ASN A 503 -6.06 -7.45 13.09
CA ASN A 503 -6.45 -7.24 11.70
C ASN A 503 -5.46 -7.94 10.77
N SER A 504 -5.43 -9.27 10.81
CA SER A 504 -4.50 -10.09 10.02
C SER A 504 -5.18 -10.83 8.88
N VAL A 505 -4.40 -11.44 7.99
CA VAL A 505 -4.93 -12.21 6.84
C VAL A 505 -4.38 -13.64 6.79
N CYS A 506 -5.26 -14.57 6.44
CA CYS A 506 -4.89 -15.94 6.10
C CYS A 506 -5.15 -16.17 4.61
N LEU A 507 -4.09 -16.46 3.84
CA LEU A 507 -4.24 -16.90 2.44
C LEU A 507 -4.39 -18.42 2.38
N GLY A 508 -5.21 -18.92 1.45
CA GLY A 508 -5.45 -20.34 1.25
C GLY A 508 -6.84 -20.75 1.73
N TRP A 509 -7.02 -22.03 2.04
CA TRP A 509 -8.33 -22.56 2.41
C TRP A 509 -8.23 -23.66 3.45
N GLY A 510 -9.24 -23.73 4.31
CA GLY A 510 -9.36 -24.77 5.33
C GLY A 510 -10.15 -25.99 4.85
N PRO A 511 -10.34 -27.00 5.71
CA PRO A 511 -11.10 -28.22 5.39
C PRO A 511 -12.61 -27.99 5.21
N ASP A 512 -13.12 -26.84 5.66
CA ASP A 512 -14.53 -26.46 5.57
C ASP A 512 -14.66 -24.93 5.47
N GLU A 513 -15.84 -24.43 5.12
CA GLU A 513 -16.11 -23.00 5.04
C GLU A 513 -16.47 -22.40 6.40
N PHE A 514 -17.58 -22.84 7.00
CA PHE A 514 -18.17 -22.16 8.16
C PHE A 514 -17.26 -22.14 9.39
N VAL A 515 -16.77 -23.29 9.83
CA VAL A 515 -15.93 -23.42 11.03
C VAL A 515 -14.61 -22.71 10.77
N ASN A 516 -14.05 -22.81 9.57
CA ASN A 516 -12.81 -22.14 9.22
C ASN A 516 -12.93 -20.61 9.27
N VAL A 517 -13.89 -20.03 8.54
CA VAL A 517 -14.12 -18.57 8.50
C VAL A 517 -14.57 -18.04 9.85
N SER A 518 -15.40 -18.79 10.59
CA SER A 518 -15.82 -18.46 11.96
C SER A 518 -14.63 -18.42 12.92
N THR A 519 -13.72 -19.41 12.85
CA THR A 519 -12.53 -19.47 13.73
C THR A 519 -11.56 -18.34 13.42
N ALA A 520 -11.33 -18.03 12.14
CA ALA A 520 -10.52 -16.88 11.74
C ALA A 520 -11.13 -15.55 12.21
N SER A 521 -12.44 -15.36 11.97
CA SER A 521 -13.16 -14.14 12.33
C SER A 521 -13.09 -13.84 13.83
N LYS A 522 -13.33 -14.85 14.68
CA LYS A 522 -13.25 -14.74 16.15
C LYS A 522 -11.90 -14.22 16.64
N ASN A 523 -10.84 -14.44 15.87
CA ASN A 523 -9.48 -14.02 16.17
C ASN A 523 -9.02 -12.77 15.39
N GLY A 524 -9.94 -12.09 14.69
CA GLY A 524 -9.63 -10.86 13.95
C GLY A 524 -8.83 -11.10 12.68
N VAL A 525 -8.94 -12.32 12.11
CA VAL A 525 -8.29 -12.74 10.87
C VAL A 525 -9.33 -12.88 9.77
N SER A 526 -9.07 -12.30 8.60
CA SER A 526 -9.85 -12.56 7.39
C SER A 526 -9.19 -13.59 6.50
N VAL A 527 -9.98 -14.43 5.84
CA VAL A 527 -9.50 -15.50 4.95
C VAL A 527 -9.59 -15.06 3.49
N VAL A 528 -8.64 -15.49 2.65
CA VAL A 528 -8.71 -15.30 1.20
C VAL A 528 -8.51 -16.66 0.53
N ALA A 529 -9.53 -17.15 -0.17
CA ALA A 529 -9.44 -18.37 -0.95
C ALA A 529 -8.37 -18.23 -2.05
N ALA A 530 -7.21 -18.83 -1.81
CA ALA A 530 -6.03 -18.68 -2.64
C ALA A 530 -5.20 -19.96 -2.76
N ASP A 531 -5.70 -21.12 -2.32
CA ASP A 531 -5.04 -22.43 -2.39
C ASP A 531 -4.86 -22.97 -3.83
N TRP A 532 -5.24 -22.20 -4.84
CA TRP A 532 -4.92 -22.38 -6.27
C TRP A 532 -4.23 -21.16 -6.92
N SER A 533 -3.66 -20.26 -6.11
CA SER A 533 -2.95 -19.08 -6.60
C SER A 533 -1.47 -19.35 -6.89
N TYR A 534 -0.96 -18.75 -7.97
CA TYR A 534 0.41 -18.89 -8.47
C TYR A 534 1.04 -17.50 -8.67
N ASN A 535 2.37 -17.46 -8.73
CA ASN A 535 3.14 -16.31 -9.21
C ASN A 535 2.90 -14.99 -8.46
N LEU A 536 2.42 -15.03 -7.21
CA LEU A 536 2.17 -13.81 -6.44
C LEU A 536 3.48 -13.05 -6.16
N THR A 537 4.62 -13.74 -6.12
CA THR A 537 5.94 -13.10 -6.06
C THR A 537 6.22 -12.19 -7.26
N VAL A 538 5.73 -12.54 -8.45
CA VAL A 538 5.86 -11.70 -9.65
C VAL A 538 4.78 -10.64 -9.68
N LEU A 539 3.52 -11.04 -9.52
CA LEU A 539 2.35 -10.17 -9.67
C LEU A 539 2.31 -9.05 -8.63
N SER A 540 2.78 -9.31 -7.40
CA SER A 540 2.78 -8.32 -6.32
C SER A 540 3.87 -7.27 -6.45
N SER A 541 4.80 -7.40 -7.41
CA SER A 541 5.90 -6.45 -7.60
C SER A 541 5.48 -5.09 -8.17
N PHE A 542 4.25 -5.00 -8.68
CA PHE A 542 3.72 -3.79 -9.30
C PHE A 542 3.00 -2.92 -8.27
N ASP A 543 3.02 -1.60 -8.46
CA ASP A 543 2.42 -0.67 -7.50
C ASP A 543 0.89 -0.72 -7.55
N SER A 544 0.25 -0.70 -6.38
CA SER A 544 -1.19 -0.51 -6.28
C SER A 544 -1.46 0.99 -6.32
N LYS A 545 -2.17 1.44 -7.35
CA LYS A 545 -2.48 2.86 -7.58
C LYS A 545 -3.99 3.04 -7.51
N PRO A 546 -4.50 4.19 -7.06
CA PRO A 546 -5.93 4.48 -7.12
C PRO A 546 -6.47 4.29 -8.54
N LEU A 547 -7.62 3.62 -8.64
CA LEU A 547 -8.34 3.29 -9.86
C LEU A 547 -9.79 3.74 -9.71
N MET A 548 -10.36 4.20 -10.83
CA MET A 548 -11.77 4.52 -10.94
C MET A 548 -12.44 3.44 -11.78
N GLN A 549 -13.62 3.00 -11.37
CA GLN A 549 -14.42 2.09 -12.19
C GLN A 549 -14.99 2.81 -13.40
N LYS A 550 -15.33 2.07 -14.45
CA LYS A 550 -16.00 2.59 -15.65
C LYS A 550 -17.51 2.76 -15.44
N ALA A 551 -17.90 3.34 -14.32
CA ALA A 551 -19.29 3.64 -13.99
C ALA A 551 -19.61 5.09 -14.37
N GLU A 552 -20.36 5.30 -15.45
CA GLU A 552 -20.81 6.66 -15.78
C GLU A 552 -21.74 7.19 -14.69
N ASP A 553 -21.68 8.50 -14.44
CA ASP A 553 -22.72 9.23 -13.71
C ASP A 553 -23.93 9.42 -14.62
N LYS A 554 -24.61 8.30 -14.90
CA LYS A 554 -25.91 8.32 -15.58
C LYS A 554 -26.94 8.90 -14.63
N GLU A 555 -27.87 9.68 -15.16
CA GLU A 555 -29.03 10.09 -14.37
C GLU A 555 -29.77 8.84 -13.87
N ILE A 556 -29.97 8.78 -12.55
CA ILE A 556 -30.74 7.72 -11.91
C ILE A 556 -32.16 7.74 -12.54
N PRO A 557 -32.64 6.65 -13.16
CA PRO A 557 -33.92 6.62 -13.84
C PRO A 557 -35.05 7.15 -12.96
N LYS A 558 -35.83 8.11 -13.45
CA LYS A 558 -36.99 8.69 -12.73
C LYS A 558 -38.28 8.03 -13.19
N GLU A 559 -38.30 6.71 -13.18
CA GLU A 559 -39.46 5.94 -13.62
C GLU A 559 -40.24 5.45 -12.39
N ASP A 560 -41.54 5.76 -12.37
CA ASP A 560 -42.47 5.27 -11.36
C ASP A 560 -43.22 4.03 -11.89
N ASN A 561 -43.83 3.26 -10.98
CA ASN A 561 -44.65 2.09 -11.31
C ASN A 561 -43.87 0.96 -12.04
N VAL A 562 -42.61 0.76 -11.64
CA VAL A 562 -41.74 -0.32 -12.11
C VAL A 562 -41.13 -1.10 -10.94
N HIS A 563 -40.73 -2.34 -11.21
CA HIS A 563 -39.99 -3.21 -10.30
C HIS A 563 -38.52 -3.28 -10.73
N TYR A 564 -37.62 -2.82 -9.87
CA TYR A 564 -36.18 -2.83 -10.14
C TYR A 564 -35.54 -4.15 -9.75
N VAL A 565 -34.68 -4.66 -10.62
CA VAL A 565 -33.93 -5.91 -10.41
C VAL A 565 -32.44 -5.65 -10.63
N THR A 566 -31.60 -6.16 -9.75
CA THR A 566 -30.14 -6.20 -9.97
C THR A 566 -29.61 -7.62 -9.80
N PHE A 567 -28.61 -7.97 -10.59
CA PHE A 567 -27.93 -9.27 -10.53
C PHE A 567 -26.49 -9.09 -10.07
N MET A 568 -26.03 -9.96 -9.18
CA MET A 568 -24.65 -10.00 -8.69
C MET A 568 -24.08 -11.41 -8.83
N MET A 569 -22.92 -11.55 -9.44
CA MET A 569 -22.20 -12.82 -9.49
C MET A 569 -21.57 -13.12 -8.14
N SER A 570 -21.71 -14.35 -7.65
CA SER A 570 -21.11 -14.81 -6.41
C SER A 570 -19.59 -15.02 -6.52
N ASP A 571 -18.97 -15.36 -5.38
CA ASP A 571 -17.58 -15.83 -5.27
C ASP A 571 -16.51 -14.82 -5.74
N GLY A 572 -16.83 -13.53 -5.75
CA GLY A 572 -15.87 -12.48 -6.08
C GLY A 572 -14.72 -12.34 -5.08
N ASP A 573 -14.86 -12.85 -3.86
CA ASP A 573 -13.83 -12.90 -2.82
C ASP A 573 -12.73 -13.94 -3.12
N ASN A 574 -13.05 -14.89 -3.99
CA ASN A 574 -12.21 -16.00 -4.40
C ASN A 574 -11.08 -15.54 -5.34
N GLN A 575 -9.93 -15.19 -4.75
CA GLN A 575 -8.75 -14.67 -5.45
C GLN A 575 -8.27 -15.64 -6.55
N GLN A 576 -8.24 -16.94 -6.26
CA GLN A 576 -7.79 -17.94 -7.22
C GLN A 576 -8.72 -18.05 -8.44
N TRP A 577 -10.03 -17.85 -8.28
CA TRP A 577 -10.95 -17.77 -9.41
C TRP A 577 -10.67 -16.52 -10.25
N ASN A 578 -10.50 -15.36 -9.60
CA ASN A 578 -10.16 -14.10 -10.28
C ASN A 578 -8.84 -14.18 -11.06
N LEU A 579 -7.82 -14.86 -10.54
CA LEU A 579 -6.51 -15.01 -11.19
C LEU A 579 -6.43 -16.15 -12.21
N GLY A 580 -7.22 -17.21 -12.03
CA GLY A 580 -6.91 -18.47 -12.68
C GLY A 580 -7.86 -18.87 -13.80
N SER A 581 -9.16 -18.61 -13.63
CA SER A 581 -10.19 -19.24 -14.46
C SER A 581 -11.47 -18.42 -14.68
N ASN A 582 -11.50 -17.15 -14.27
CA ASN A 582 -12.66 -16.29 -14.48
C ASN A 582 -12.54 -15.42 -15.75
N TYR A 583 -11.41 -14.71 -15.91
CA TYR A 583 -11.30 -13.57 -16.81
C TYR A 583 -11.58 -13.93 -18.27
N ASN A 584 -11.07 -15.07 -18.75
CA ASN A 584 -11.25 -15.52 -20.13
C ASN A 584 -12.29 -16.64 -20.28
N SER A 585 -12.97 -17.01 -19.18
CA SER A 585 -13.94 -18.09 -19.21
C SER A 585 -15.21 -17.68 -19.95
N GLN A 586 -15.59 -18.46 -20.97
CA GLN A 586 -16.86 -18.27 -21.69
C GLN A 586 -18.09 -18.51 -20.80
N LYS A 587 -17.90 -19.14 -19.63
CA LYS A 587 -18.96 -19.32 -18.63
C LYS A 587 -19.26 -18.03 -17.86
N TRP A 588 -18.25 -17.19 -17.61
CA TRP A 588 -18.32 -16.03 -16.71
C TRP A 588 -17.80 -14.74 -17.36
N PHE A 589 -16.75 -14.11 -16.81
CA PHE A 589 -16.30 -12.78 -17.23
C PHE A 589 -15.83 -12.73 -18.69
N GLY A 590 -15.28 -13.83 -19.22
CA GLY A 590 -14.88 -13.93 -20.62
C GLY A 590 -16.04 -14.19 -21.61
N SER A 591 -17.27 -14.36 -21.13
CA SER A 591 -18.42 -14.72 -21.95
C SER A 591 -18.75 -13.65 -23.00
N THR A 592 -19.08 -14.08 -24.21
CA THR A 592 -19.62 -13.21 -25.28
C THR A 592 -20.98 -12.59 -24.94
N ASN A 593 -21.67 -13.05 -23.89
CA ASN A 593 -22.88 -12.41 -23.39
C ASN A 593 -22.61 -11.23 -22.43
N ARG A 594 -21.39 -11.09 -21.89
CA ARG A 594 -21.05 -9.94 -21.04
C ARG A 594 -21.18 -8.64 -21.83
N GLY A 595 -21.70 -7.60 -21.18
CA GLY A 595 -21.99 -6.31 -21.82
C GLY A 595 -23.27 -6.28 -22.65
N ARG A 596 -24.09 -7.34 -22.64
CA ARG A 596 -25.44 -7.37 -23.24
C ARG A 596 -26.58 -7.13 -22.24
N PHE A 597 -26.26 -7.03 -20.96
CA PHE A 597 -27.14 -6.70 -19.84
C PHE A 597 -26.29 -6.19 -18.67
N HIS A 598 -26.92 -5.52 -17.70
CA HIS A 598 -26.22 -5.03 -16.51
C HIS A 598 -25.82 -6.20 -15.61
N MET A 599 -24.60 -6.18 -15.09
CA MET A 599 -24.09 -7.24 -14.23
C MET A 599 -23.22 -6.69 -13.11
N GLY A 600 -23.50 -7.12 -11.88
CA GLY A 600 -22.63 -6.90 -10.72
C GLY A 600 -21.57 -7.98 -10.59
N TRP A 601 -20.36 -7.57 -10.21
CA TRP A 601 -19.23 -8.47 -9.95
C TRP A 601 -18.57 -8.13 -8.62
N GLY A 602 -18.18 -9.14 -7.85
CA GLY A 602 -17.20 -8.96 -6.79
C GLY A 602 -15.77 -9.14 -7.34
N ILE A 603 -14.82 -8.38 -6.82
CA ILE A 603 -13.38 -8.60 -7.06
C ILE A 603 -12.61 -8.50 -5.75
N SER A 604 -11.83 -9.54 -5.43
CA SER A 604 -11.20 -9.67 -4.13
C SER A 604 -10.20 -8.52 -3.88
N PRO A 605 -10.23 -7.81 -2.74
CA PRO A 605 -9.27 -6.73 -2.46
C PRO A 605 -7.81 -7.20 -2.45
N SER A 606 -7.59 -8.49 -2.19
CA SER A 606 -6.29 -9.13 -2.34
C SER A 606 -5.68 -8.93 -3.73
N MET A 607 -6.51 -8.89 -4.79
CA MET A 607 -6.08 -8.65 -6.17
C MET A 607 -5.47 -7.27 -6.34
N TYR A 608 -6.04 -6.23 -5.72
CA TYR A 608 -5.49 -4.88 -5.78
C TYR A 608 -4.09 -4.80 -5.17
N TYR A 609 -3.82 -5.57 -4.11
CA TYR A 609 -2.52 -5.55 -3.43
C TYR A 609 -1.50 -6.51 -4.05
N LEU A 610 -1.92 -7.74 -4.39
CA LEU A 610 -1.07 -8.85 -4.82
C LEU A 610 -0.99 -9.03 -6.33
N ALA A 611 -1.92 -8.49 -7.10
CA ALA A 611 -1.93 -8.56 -8.55
C ALA A 611 -2.51 -7.27 -9.18
N PRO A 612 -1.97 -6.07 -8.87
CA PRO A 612 -2.57 -4.80 -9.29
C PRO A 612 -2.67 -4.64 -10.80
N THR A 613 -1.78 -5.25 -11.58
CA THR A 613 -1.87 -5.26 -13.05
C THR A 613 -3.10 -6.02 -13.54
N VAL A 614 -3.41 -7.15 -12.90
CA VAL A 614 -4.60 -7.96 -13.18
C VAL A 614 -5.87 -7.25 -12.73
N PHE A 615 -5.88 -6.67 -11.53
CA PHE A 615 -7.01 -5.87 -11.04
C PHE A 615 -7.35 -4.73 -12.01
N LYS A 616 -6.34 -3.97 -12.44
CA LYS A 616 -6.51 -2.92 -13.46
C LYS A 616 -7.10 -3.49 -14.76
N LYS A 617 -6.70 -4.69 -15.17
CA LYS A 617 -7.20 -5.33 -16.40
C LYS A 617 -8.71 -5.60 -16.34
N TYR A 618 -9.22 -6.07 -15.20
CA TYR A 618 -10.67 -6.23 -15.01
C TYR A 618 -11.41 -4.90 -15.19
N TYR A 619 -10.91 -3.81 -14.59
CA TYR A 619 -11.52 -2.47 -14.72
C TYR A 619 -11.42 -1.93 -16.15
N ASP A 620 -10.28 -2.11 -16.80
CA ASP A 620 -10.08 -1.70 -18.19
C ASP A 620 -11.01 -2.45 -19.15
N CYS A 621 -11.37 -3.70 -18.84
CA CYS A 621 -12.22 -4.53 -19.69
C CYS A 621 -13.70 -4.52 -19.30
N ALA A 622 -14.09 -3.85 -18.23
CA ALA A 622 -15.47 -3.66 -17.81
C ALA A 622 -16.32 -3.03 -18.94
N SER A 623 -17.49 -3.61 -19.21
CA SER A 623 -18.47 -3.02 -20.11
C SER A 623 -19.11 -1.79 -19.45
N ASN A 624 -19.36 -0.72 -20.20
CA ASN A 624 -20.04 0.47 -19.68
C ASN A 624 -21.14 1.04 -20.60
N LYS A 625 -21.21 0.58 -21.86
CA LYS A 625 -22.25 0.96 -22.83
C LYS A 625 -22.61 -0.19 -23.78
N PRO A 626 -23.90 -0.39 -24.09
CA PRO A 626 -25.05 0.24 -23.42
C PRO A 626 -25.25 -0.26 -21.98
N PHE A 627 -24.75 -1.47 -21.68
CA PHE A 627 -24.88 -2.12 -20.38
C PHE A 627 -23.57 -2.10 -19.59
N GLU A 628 -23.69 -2.09 -18.27
CA GLU A 628 -22.60 -1.85 -17.32
C GLU A 628 -22.24 -3.13 -16.55
N ASP A 629 -20.94 -3.43 -16.50
CA ASP A 629 -20.33 -4.23 -15.44
C ASP A 629 -19.99 -3.30 -14.28
N TYR A 630 -20.47 -3.60 -13.08
CA TYR A 630 -20.21 -2.80 -11.89
C TYR A 630 -19.56 -3.65 -10.80
N PHE A 631 -18.39 -3.23 -10.30
CA PHE A 631 -17.66 -3.96 -9.28
C PHE A 631 -18.01 -3.46 -7.87
N ILE A 632 -18.12 -4.41 -6.94
CA ILE A 632 -18.32 -4.15 -5.52
C ILE A 632 -17.29 -4.90 -4.69
N VAL A 633 -17.12 -4.49 -3.43
CA VAL A 633 -16.34 -5.28 -2.48
C VAL A 633 -17.08 -6.60 -2.22
N PRO A 634 -16.43 -7.77 -2.38
CA PRO A 634 -17.07 -9.05 -2.17
C PRO A 634 -17.16 -9.45 -0.68
N PRO A 635 -17.90 -10.53 -0.36
CA PRO A 635 -18.04 -11.04 1.01
C PRO A 635 -16.70 -11.32 1.70
N SER A 636 -16.40 -10.76 2.87
CA SER A 636 -17.07 -9.63 3.52
C SER A 636 -16.02 -8.58 3.87
N GLY A 637 -15.30 -8.11 2.85
CA GLY A 637 -14.44 -6.92 2.94
C GLY A 637 -13.05 -7.17 2.38
N ASN A 638 -12.02 -6.81 3.15
CA ASN A 638 -10.61 -7.03 2.80
C ASN A 638 -10.25 -8.52 2.59
N GLY A 639 -11.11 -9.42 3.06
CA GLY A 639 -11.08 -10.86 2.91
C GLY A 639 -12.37 -11.44 3.51
N TYR A 640 -12.65 -12.70 3.25
CA TYR A 640 -13.84 -13.38 3.74
C TYR A 640 -13.78 -13.54 5.27
N MET A 641 -14.79 -12.98 5.93
CA MET A 641 -14.98 -13.03 7.38
C MET A 641 -16.48 -12.87 7.68
N TYR A 642 -16.89 -13.24 8.90
CA TYR A 642 -18.24 -13.01 9.41
C TYR A 642 -18.23 -11.79 10.33
N PRO A 643 -18.78 -10.62 9.91
CA PRO A 643 -18.75 -9.39 10.70
C PRO A 643 -19.28 -9.55 12.13
N SER A 644 -20.32 -10.35 12.33
CA SER A 644 -20.92 -10.65 13.65
C SER A 644 -19.98 -11.39 14.60
N LYS A 645 -19.04 -12.18 14.04
CA LYS A 645 -18.06 -12.97 14.79
C LYS A 645 -16.69 -12.31 14.83
N PHE A 646 -16.49 -11.20 14.12
CA PHE A 646 -15.17 -10.58 13.99
C PHE A 646 -14.69 -9.98 15.32
N GLU A 647 -13.43 -10.22 15.66
CA GLU A 647 -12.83 -9.73 16.91
C GLU A 647 -12.96 -8.21 17.02
N LYS A 648 -13.62 -7.75 18.10
CA LYS A 648 -14.06 -6.35 18.24
C LYS A 648 -12.90 -5.36 18.26
N SER A 649 -11.77 -5.73 18.87
CA SER A 649 -10.59 -4.87 18.98
C SER A 649 -9.84 -4.70 17.65
N SER A 650 -10.01 -5.66 16.72
CA SER A 650 -9.42 -5.66 15.38
C SER A 650 -10.33 -4.99 14.34
N LEU A 651 -11.65 -5.00 14.56
CA LEU A 651 -12.63 -4.47 13.62
C LEU A 651 -12.40 -3.00 13.24
N LYS A 652 -11.93 -2.15 14.17
CA LYS A 652 -11.65 -0.73 13.86
C LYS A 652 -10.56 -0.58 12.79
N LEU A 653 -9.47 -1.35 12.91
CA LEU A 653 -8.36 -1.34 11.96
C LEU A 653 -8.80 -1.93 10.62
N TYR A 654 -9.53 -3.04 10.66
CA TYR A 654 -10.11 -3.68 9.48
C TYR A 654 -10.96 -2.70 8.66
N LEU A 655 -11.88 -1.98 9.31
CA LEU A 655 -12.76 -1.03 8.64
C LEU A 655 -12.03 0.22 8.13
N GLN A 656 -10.91 0.61 8.74
CA GLN A 656 -10.08 1.69 8.23
C GLN A 656 -9.35 1.26 6.95
N GLN A 657 -8.80 0.05 6.94
CA GLN A 657 -8.20 -0.54 5.74
C GLN A 657 -9.23 -0.69 4.62
N LEU A 658 -10.44 -1.17 4.95
CA LEU A 658 -11.53 -1.35 3.99
C LEU A 658 -11.96 -0.01 3.38
N ASP A 659 -12.18 1.03 4.19
CA ASP A 659 -12.58 2.35 3.67
C ASP A 659 -11.50 2.98 2.77
N ASN A 660 -10.21 2.79 3.11
CA ASN A 660 -9.10 3.22 2.26
C ASN A 660 -9.07 2.45 0.93
N TYR A 661 -9.27 1.14 0.98
CA TYR A 661 -9.36 0.31 -0.23
C TYR A 661 -10.51 0.77 -1.12
N MET A 662 -11.72 0.91 -0.56
CA MET A 662 -12.92 1.38 -1.29
C MET A 662 -12.72 2.74 -1.93
N LYS A 663 -12.01 3.66 -1.24
CA LYS A 663 -11.62 4.94 -1.81
C LYS A 663 -10.68 4.77 -3.01
N ASP A 664 -9.67 3.93 -2.87
CA ASP A 664 -8.64 3.72 -3.89
C ASP A 664 -9.14 2.90 -5.08
N THR A 665 -10.25 2.15 -4.96
CA THR A 665 -10.81 1.34 -6.05
C THR A 665 -12.15 1.85 -6.58
N ASP A 666 -12.72 2.91 -6.00
CA ASP A 666 -14.06 3.41 -6.34
C ASP A 666 -15.17 2.33 -6.17
N GLU A 667 -14.94 1.35 -5.29
CA GLU A 667 -15.94 0.37 -4.89
C GLU A 667 -16.79 0.93 -3.76
N LYS A 668 -17.99 1.42 -4.08
CA LYS A 668 -18.88 2.12 -3.13
C LYS A 668 -19.78 1.21 -2.30
N TYR A 669 -19.99 -0.02 -2.75
CA TYR A 669 -20.90 -0.97 -2.12
C TYR A 669 -20.15 -2.26 -1.79
N MET A 670 -20.72 -3.02 -0.88
CA MET A 670 -20.12 -4.23 -0.36
C MET A 670 -21.16 -5.32 -0.25
N ALA A 671 -20.83 -6.53 -0.69
CA ALA A 671 -21.57 -7.73 -0.34
C ALA A 671 -21.04 -8.29 0.98
N VAL A 672 -21.94 -8.79 1.82
CA VAL A 672 -21.61 -9.39 3.11
C VAL A 672 -22.33 -10.73 3.22
N ILE A 673 -21.57 -11.78 3.50
CA ILE A 673 -22.09 -13.04 4.03
C ILE A 673 -21.85 -13.04 5.54
N ASP A 674 -22.90 -13.28 6.32
CA ASP A 674 -22.81 -13.37 7.78
C ASP A 674 -23.84 -14.35 8.36
N ASP A 675 -23.65 -14.68 9.63
CA ASP A 675 -24.43 -15.66 10.38
C ASP A 675 -25.58 -14.97 11.13
N GLY A 676 -26.64 -14.59 10.41
CA GLY A 676 -27.88 -14.07 10.99
C GLY A 676 -27.79 -12.67 11.62
N SER A 677 -26.95 -11.78 11.08
CA SER A 677 -26.70 -10.44 11.63
C SER A 677 -27.45 -9.29 10.94
N PHE A 678 -28.37 -9.59 10.02
CA PHE A 678 -29.06 -8.59 9.21
C PHE A 678 -29.64 -7.45 10.06
N HIS A 679 -30.34 -7.74 11.16
CA HIS A 679 -30.94 -6.70 12.01
C HIS A 679 -30.00 -6.09 13.07
N ASP A 680 -28.70 -6.43 13.10
CA ASP A 680 -27.74 -5.84 14.04
C ASP A 680 -27.27 -4.45 13.58
N ASN A 681 -28.14 -3.45 13.75
CA ASN A 681 -27.81 -2.06 13.43
C ASN A 681 -26.60 -1.52 14.22
N ARG A 682 -26.25 -2.09 15.39
CA ARG A 682 -25.05 -1.65 16.13
C ARG A 682 -23.77 -2.09 15.44
N LEU A 683 -23.77 -3.29 14.85
CA LEU A 683 -22.70 -3.77 13.99
C LEU A 683 -22.63 -2.94 12.71
N TRP A 684 -23.74 -2.82 11.98
CA TRP A 684 -23.74 -2.13 10.69
C TRP A 684 -23.40 -0.66 10.80
N ASN A 685 -23.78 0.02 11.88
CA ASN A 685 -23.39 1.40 12.15
C ASN A 685 -21.87 1.59 12.10
N LYS A 686 -21.04 0.57 12.39
CA LYS A 686 -19.58 0.69 12.28
C LYS A 686 -19.10 0.70 10.84
N PHE A 687 -19.75 -0.08 9.97
CA PHE A 687 -19.45 -0.17 8.54
C PHE A 687 -19.98 1.05 7.80
N THR A 688 -21.26 1.38 8.01
CA THR A 688 -21.95 2.48 7.34
C THR A 688 -21.53 3.86 7.85
N ASP A 689 -20.81 3.98 8.97
CA ASP A 689 -20.16 5.23 9.38
C ASP A 689 -18.96 5.58 8.48
N LYS A 690 -18.41 4.62 7.72
CA LYS A 690 -17.29 4.86 6.80
C LYS A 690 -17.72 5.66 5.57
N PRO A 691 -17.00 6.73 5.19
CA PRO A 691 -17.46 7.67 4.17
C PRO A 691 -17.58 7.07 2.76
N HIS A 692 -16.72 6.11 2.39
CA HIS A 692 -16.70 5.51 1.05
C HIS A 692 -17.65 4.31 0.93
N MET A 693 -18.06 3.71 2.05
CA MET A 693 -19.17 2.76 2.10
C MET A 693 -20.50 3.50 1.88
N LYS A 694 -21.25 3.17 0.83
CA LYS A 694 -22.56 3.78 0.52
C LYS A 694 -23.75 2.87 0.78
N GLY A 695 -23.52 1.57 0.95
CA GLY A 695 -24.55 0.61 1.33
C GLY A 695 -24.05 -0.83 1.25
N ILE A 696 -24.85 -1.76 1.74
CA ILE A 696 -24.50 -3.17 1.89
C ILE A 696 -25.54 -4.05 1.17
N PHE A 697 -25.06 -5.01 0.39
CA PHE A 697 -25.84 -6.16 -0.07
C PHE A 697 -25.63 -7.30 0.93
N TYR A 698 -26.68 -7.73 1.61
CA TYR A 698 -26.60 -8.70 2.68
C TYR A 698 -27.04 -10.10 2.22
N LEU A 699 -26.26 -11.10 2.59
CA LEU A 699 -26.47 -12.52 2.32
C LEU A 699 -26.40 -13.26 3.66
N ASP A 700 -27.42 -14.06 3.98
CA ASP A 700 -27.37 -14.94 5.15
C ASP A 700 -26.60 -16.22 4.79
N TYR A 701 -25.71 -16.67 5.68
CA TYR A 701 -24.91 -17.88 5.48
C TYR A 701 -25.78 -19.14 5.35
N HIS A 702 -26.86 -19.27 6.13
CA HIS A 702 -27.71 -20.47 6.11
C HIS A 702 -28.47 -20.60 4.79
N ARG A 703 -28.93 -19.47 4.25
CA ARG A 703 -29.57 -19.38 2.95
C ARG A 703 -29.55 -17.93 2.48
N HIS A 704 -28.88 -17.62 1.38
CA HIS A 704 -28.57 -16.22 1.05
C HIS A 704 -29.77 -15.27 0.95
N ASP A 705 -30.95 -15.75 0.53
CA ASP A 705 -32.23 -15.05 0.40
C ASP A 705 -33.14 -15.11 1.65
N ASN A 706 -32.61 -15.51 2.83
CA ASN A 706 -33.40 -15.75 4.05
C ASN A 706 -34.23 -14.56 4.55
N TYR A 707 -33.87 -13.33 4.17
CA TYR A 707 -34.56 -12.09 4.56
C TYR A 707 -35.48 -11.52 3.47
N HIS A 708 -35.67 -12.27 2.38
CA HIS A 708 -36.72 -12.01 1.37
C HIS A 708 -36.75 -10.58 0.79
N GLY A 709 -35.58 -9.96 0.64
CA GLY A 709 -35.44 -8.62 0.07
C GLY A 709 -35.78 -7.47 1.01
N GLU A 710 -35.80 -7.71 2.32
CA GLU A 710 -35.95 -6.63 3.30
C GLU A 710 -34.84 -5.58 3.14
N ILE A 711 -35.20 -4.31 3.35
CA ILE A 711 -34.28 -3.17 3.33
C ILE A 711 -34.34 -2.48 4.68
N ILE A 712 -33.19 -2.39 5.35
CA ILE A 712 -33.02 -1.61 6.58
C ILE A 712 -32.03 -0.48 6.37
N TRP A 713 -32.00 0.47 7.31
CA TRP A 713 -31.13 1.64 7.23
C TRP A 713 -30.16 1.71 8.40
N SER A 714 -28.91 2.00 8.09
CA SER A 714 -27.86 2.24 9.08
C SER A 714 -27.04 3.46 8.67
N LYS A 715 -26.94 4.46 9.55
CA LYS A 715 -26.29 5.77 9.27
C LYS A 715 -26.71 6.39 7.92
N ASN A 716 -28.01 6.35 7.61
CA ASN A 716 -28.59 6.83 6.34
C ASN A 716 -28.09 6.11 5.09
N LYS A 717 -27.63 4.86 5.21
CA LYS A 717 -27.21 4.02 4.08
C LYS A 717 -28.02 2.73 4.07
N PRO A 718 -28.48 2.27 2.91
CA PRO A 718 -29.31 1.09 2.81
C PRO A 718 -28.49 -0.19 3.02
N ILE A 719 -29.10 -1.16 3.69
CA ILE A 719 -28.67 -2.55 3.78
C ILE A 719 -29.79 -3.37 3.16
N VAL A 720 -29.51 -3.96 2.01
CA VAL A 720 -30.49 -4.66 1.18
C VAL A 720 -30.19 -6.14 1.27
N SER A 721 -31.09 -6.95 1.81
CA SER A 721 -30.92 -8.40 1.79
C SER A 721 -31.18 -8.97 0.39
N CYS A 722 -30.54 -10.09 0.07
CA CYS A 722 -30.91 -10.87 -1.11
C CYS A 722 -32.38 -11.27 -1.06
N ARG A 723 -33.05 -11.25 -2.21
CA ARG A 723 -34.48 -11.58 -2.33
C ARG A 723 -34.71 -12.88 -3.07
N ASP A 724 -33.94 -13.12 -4.12
CA ASP A 724 -34.02 -14.31 -4.95
C ASP A 724 -32.63 -14.80 -5.34
N LEU A 725 -32.55 -16.06 -5.74
CA LEU A 725 -31.32 -16.70 -6.17
C LEU A 725 -31.42 -17.09 -7.64
N LEU A 726 -30.28 -17.12 -8.31
CA LEU A 726 -30.13 -17.93 -9.51
C LEU A 726 -29.11 -19.01 -9.20
N TRP A 727 -29.61 -20.16 -8.75
CA TRP A 727 -28.81 -21.23 -8.16
C TRP A 727 -29.46 -22.59 -8.42
N SER A 728 -28.78 -23.47 -9.15
CA SER A 728 -29.33 -24.78 -9.51
C SER A 728 -29.68 -25.62 -8.29
N GLY A 729 -30.89 -26.17 -8.26
CA GLY A 729 -31.43 -26.93 -7.13
C GLY A 729 -32.15 -26.08 -6.07
N LEU A 730 -32.03 -24.75 -6.13
CA LEU A 730 -32.78 -23.82 -5.28
C LEU A 730 -33.77 -23.01 -6.11
N GLU A 731 -33.29 -22.33 -7.15
CA GLU A 731 -34.10 -21.47 -8.02
C GLU A 731 -33.47 -21.38 -9.41
N ASP A 732 -34.25 -21.77 -10.42
CA ASP A 732 -33.86 -21.71 -11.83
C ASP A 732 -34.37 -20.43 -12.52
N GLU A 733 -34.00 -20.24 -13.78
CA GLU A 733 -34.31 -19.05 -14.57
C GLU A 733 -35.83 -18.83 -14.70
N SER A 734 -36.59 -19.92 -14.88
CA SER A 734 -38.04 -19.84 -15.09
C SER A 734 -38.76 -19.53 -13.77
N GLN A 735 -38.32 -20.15 -12.68
CA GLN A 735 -38.85 -19.90 -11.34
C GLN A 735 -38.55 -18.47 -10.87
N LEU A 736 -37.31 -17.98 -11.08
CA LEU A 736 -36.92 -16.60 -10.79
C LEU A 736 -37.80 -15.59 -11.53
N VAL A 737 -37.96 -15.79 -12.84
CA VAL A 737 -38.80 -14.92 -13.68
C VAL A 737 -40.25 -14.94 -13.20
N LYS A 738 -40.78 -16.13 -12.88
CA LYS A 738 -42.13 -16.28 -12.35
C LYS A 738 -42.29 -15.53 -11.04
N ASN A 739 -41.37 -15.70 -10.09
CA ASN A 739 -41.41 -15.03 -8.79
C ASN A 739 -41.44 -13.50 -8.93
N ILE A 740 -40.60 -12.94 -9.80
CA ILE A 740 -40.57 -11.49 -10.05
C ILE A 740 -41.87 -11.02 -10.74
N ASN A 741 -42.37 -11.76 -11.74
CA ASN A 741 -43.61 -11.40 -12.43
C ASN A 741 -44.83 -11.47 -11.50
N ASP A 742 -44.92 -12.49 -10.65
CA ASP A 742 -46.00 -12.62 -9.65
C ASP A 742 -46.01 -11.41 -8.70
N ARG A 743 -44.84 -10.91 -8.27
CA ARG A 743 -44.74 -9.69 -7.45
C ARG A 743 -45.21 -8.44 -8.20
N VAL A 744 -44.85 -8.31 -9.48
CA VAL A 744 -45.32 -7.22 -10.34
C VAL A 744 -46.84 -7.26 -10.51
N GLU A 745 -47.41 -8.45 -10.72
CA GLU A 745 -48.85 -8.67 -10.83
C GLU A 745 -49.58 -8.35 -9.52
N ASN A 746 -48.96 -8.64 -8.39
CA ASN A 746 -49.44 -8.27 -7.05
C ASN A 746 -49.23 -6.79 -6.70
N GLY A 747 -48.74 -5.97 -7.63
CA GLY A 747 -48.63 -4.52 -7.48
C GLY A 747 -47.34 -4.02 -6.82
N GLU A 748 -46.32 -4.87 -6.63
CA GLU A 748 -45.01 -4.49 -6.08
C GLU A 748 -44.17 -3.68 -7.08
N THR A 749 -44.68 -2.51 -7.49
CA THR A 749 -44.09 -1.64 -8.52
C THR A 749 -43.98 -0.17 -8.08
N ASN A 750 -44.45 0.14 -6.87
CA ASN A 750 -44.26 1.46 -6.28
C ASN A 750 -42.81 1.60 -5.82
N VAL A 751 -42.01 2.37 -6.55
CA VAL A 751 -40.56 2.57 -6.29
C VAL A 751 -40.24 3.20 -4.93
N LYS A 752 -41.24 3.70 -4.20
CA LYS A 752 -41.10 4.20 -2.82
C LYS A 752 -41.24 3.11 -1.76
N ASP A 753 -41.71 1.93 -2.15
CA ASP A 753 -41.86 0.74 -1.32
C ASP A 753 -40.65 -0.20 -1.53
N PRO A 754 -39.95 -0.65 -0.47
CA PRO A 754 -38.90 -1.67 -0.57
C PRO A 754 -39.28 -2.90 -1.41
N LYS A 755 -40.57 -3.27 -1.43
CA LYS A 755 -41.07 -4.42 -2.21
C LYS A 755 -40.92 -4.26 -3.72
N ALA A 756 -40.73 -3.04 -4.24
CA ALA A 756 -40.47 -2.83 -5.67
C ALA A 756 -39.03 -3.14 -6.11
N TYR A 757 -38.21 -3.74 -5.23
CA TYR A 757 -36.81 -4.02 -5.47
C TYR A 757 -36.51 -5.51 -5.26
N THR A 758 -35.72 -6.07 -6.17
CA THR A 758 -35.23 -7.45 -6.11
C THR A 758 -33.73 -7.49 -6.36
N PHE A 759 -32.97 -7.87 -5.34
CA PHE A 759 -31.58 -8.24 -5.47
C PHE A 759 -31.47 -9.76 -5.71
N VAL A 760 -30.94 -10.14 -6.87
CA VAL A 760 -30.69 -11.54 -7.27
C VAL A 760 -29.20 -11.87 -7.13
N TYR A 761 -28.90 -12.93 -6.37
CA TYR A 761 -27.54 -13.46 -6.25
C TYR A 761 -27.34 -14.69 -7.14
N VAL A 762 -26.35 -14.63 -8.03
CA VAL A 762 -26.10 -15.63 -9.08
C VAL A 762 -24.95 -16.53 -8.65
N HIS A 763 -25.24 -17.83 -8.48
CA HIS A 763 -24.23 -18.80 -8.04
C HIS A 763 -23.29 -19.20 -9.18
N ALA A 764 -22.05 -18.72 -9.14
CA ALA A 764 -21.04 -18.87 -10.19
C ALA A 764 -20.78 -20.34 -10.57
N TRP A 765 -20.81 -21.26 -9.61
CA TRP A 765 -20.46 -22.65 -9.88
C TRP A 765 -21.57 -23.39 -10.63
N SER A 766 -22.84 -23.09 -10.35
CA SER A 766 -23.97 -23.75 -11.00
C SER A 766 -24.55 -23.02 -12.21
N LYS A 767 -24.23 -21.73 -12.38
CA LYS A 767 -24.80 -20.87 -13.43
C LYS A 767 -23.72 -20.20 -14.27
N SER A 768 -24.12 -19.77 -15.46
CA SER A 768 -23.29 -19.11 -16.46
C SER A 768 -23.92 -17.81 -16.94
N MET A 769 -23.19 -17.03 -17.71
CA MET A 769 -23.76 -15.84 -18.37
C MET A 769 -24.85 -16.18 -19.40
N ASN A 770 -24.94 -17.43 -19.89
CA ASN A 770 -26.06 -17.87 -20.72
C ASN A 770 -27.35 -17.98 -19.90
N ASP A 771 -27.24 -18.50 -18.68
CA ASP A 771 -28.35 -18.67 -17.75
C ASP A 771 -28.89 -17.31 -17.30
N VAL A 772 -27.99 -16.40 -16.92
CA VAL A 772 -28.35 -15.01 -16.62
C VAL A 772 -29.04 -14.37 -17.81
N ARG A 773 -28.48 -14.51 -19.03
CA ARG A 773 -29.11 -13.99 -20.24
C ARG A 773 -30.52 -14.55 -20.47
N SER A 774 -30.73 -15.85 -20.24
CA SER A 774 -32.04 -16.49 -20.36
C SER A 774 -33.07 -15.84 -19.42
N ALA A 775 -32.70 -15.65 -18.15
CA ALA A 775 -33.54 -14.94 -17.19
C ALA A 775 -33.82 -13.50 -17.63
N MET A 776 -32.80 -12.76 -18.08
CA MET A 776 -32.94 -11.38 -18.55
C MET A 776 -33.86 -11.26 -19.76
N ASP A 777 -33.69 -12.11 -20.77
CA ASP A 777 -34.51 -12.11 -21.99
C ASP A 777 -36.00 -12.41 -21.67
N MET A 778 -36.27 -13.18 -20.62
CA MET A 778 -37.63 -13.41 -20.12
C MET A 778 -38.18 -12.25 -19.29
N LEU A 779 -37.39 -11.68 -18.38
CA LEU A 779 -37.78 -10.52 -17.55
C LEU A 779 -38.07 -9.29 -18.41
N ASN A 780 -37.27 -9.06 -19.46
CA ASN A 780 -37.43 -7.91 -20.37
C ASN A 780 -38.75 -7.94 -21.17
N LYS A 781 -39.47 -9.08 -21.20
CA LYS A 781 -40.82 -9.16 -21.79
C LYS A 781 -41.87 -8.45 -20.93
N ASN A 782 -41.62 -8.29 -19.63
CA ASN A 782 -42.52 -7.57 -18.73
C ASN A 782 -42.19 -6.06 -18.77
N PRO A 783 -43.08 -5.20 -19.30
CA PRO A 783 -42.80 -3.78 -19.45
C PRO A 783 -42.70 -3.03 -18.12
N LYS A 784 -43.04 -3.66 -16.98
CA LYS A 784 -42.89 -3.09 -15.64
C LYS A 784 -41.62 -3.53 -14.91
N VAL A 785 -40.78 -4.39 -15.49
CA VAL A 785 -39.51 -4.81 -14.88
C VAL A 785 -38.36 -3.99 -15.44
N ARG A 786 -37.45 -3.51 -14.58
CA ARG A 786 -36.24 -2.78 -14.95
C ARG A 786 -35.03 -3.45 -14.35
N VAL A 787 -34.26 -4.14 -15.19
CA VAL A 787 -32.95 -4.68 -14.79
C VAL A 787 -31.91 -3.56 -14.89
N VAL A 788 -31.25 -3.26 -13.78
CA VAL A 788 -30.28 -2.16 -13.66
C VAL A 788 -28.97 -2.63 -13.04
N SER A 789 -27.91 -1.82 -13.11
CA SER A 789 -26.66 -2.13 -12.42
C SER A 789 -26.80 -1.99 -10.89
N PRO A 790 -25.93 -2.65 -10.11
CA PRO A 790 -25.92 -2.51 -8.65
C PRO A 790 -25.85 -1.06 -8.16
N LYS A 791 -25.12 -0.18 -8.87
CA LYS A 791 -25.05 1.26 -8.57
C LYS A 791 -26.43 1.89 -8.66
N VAL A 792 -27.07 1.77 -9.83
CA VAL A 792 -28.38 2.38 -10.09
C VAL A 792 -29.44 1.81 -9.15
N PHE A 793 -29.37 0.50 -8.86
CA PHE A 793 -30.26 -0.15 -7.90
C PHE A 793 -30.18 0.50 -6.51
N MET A 794 -28.97 0.63 -5.95
CA MET A 794 -28.76 1.21 -4.62
C MET A 794 -29.07 2.71 -4.58
N GLU A 795 -28.72 3.46 -5.63
CA GLU A 795 -29.01 4.89 -5.71
C GLU A 795 -30.51 5.18 -5.85
N THR A 796 -31.25 4.29 -6.53
CA THR A 796 -32.71 4.41 -6.64
C THR A 796 -33.37 4.14 -5.29
N ILE A 797 -32.89 3.13 -4.54
CA ILE A 797 -33.33 2.88 -3.15
C ILE A 797 -33.04 4.09 -2.27
N ASP A 798 -31.79 4.60 -2.27
CA ASP A 798 -31.39 5.73 -1.42
C ASP A 798 -32.26 6.98 -1.67
N ARG A 799 -32.64 7.21 -2.93
CA ARG A 799 -33.45 8.35 -3.34
C ARG A 799 -34.95 8.19 -3.04
N ASN A 800 -35.50 7.00 -3.28
CA ASN A 800 -36.96 6.82 -3.37
C ASN A 800 -37.57 6.18 -2.12
N VAL A 801 -36.85 5.28 -1.45
CA VAL A 801 -37.36 4.51 -0.31
C VAL A 801 -37.20 5.33 0.97
N LYS A 802 -38.24 5.35 1.80
CA LYS A 802 -38.22 6.12 3.05
C LYS A 802 -37.25 5.49 4.06
N ARG A 803 -36.50 6.36 4.75
CA ARG A 803 -35.57 6.03 5.84
C ARG A 803 -36.27 5.79 7.17
#